data_AF-A0A2K9FE49-F1
#
_entry.id   AF-A0A2K9FE49-F1
#
_cell.length_a   1.000
_cell.length_b   1.000
_cell.length_c   1.000
_cell.angle_alpha   90.00
_cell.angle_beta   90.00
_cell.angle_gamma   90.00
#
_symmetry.space_group_name_H-M   'P 1'
#
loop_
_entity.id
_entity.type
_entity.pdbx_description
1 polymer ?
#
loop_
_entity_poly.entity_id
_entity_poly.type
_entity_poly.pdbx_seq_one_letter_code
_entity_poly.pdbx_strand_id
1 'polypeptide(L)'
;MSRFRPSRAYEPELDVRFPGDHVPGWARPLVEGQLPNSAAWLVELPRRAGKTWLAHAVERARAERPSHRVDLRSTAEAVRRSGLGCLTGGKQAPRVAPGCVVLVDEPAVARGAETGARARTRNTPAAPGAPARPALGGVDPAALAAGLEQVRDAGAVPVVFATPAEQLLLAPHLGADAPKDVLRPPRLAEGECARMAARVPEWAPAVVELLRAAEPAWLQTPFLLELALQTAEEHPALRADAARLATAAYEEACGRHQYVPQWFHDGLAPEHRAALRARRWHDAGVEIAVRAAHTPPADDPVLVRHLPDVLRIHHVTDLHHGGGLRANVDAKDTSQAGQRLAELAGAGSPLDAYLDHVRQLADQGRAPHLIIATGDLVNRPVDADGETALAWLRALEELLAGHADLRPGDPRVLLTGGNHDVSWELCLDEDPQARHRWFARVFAGYPHPDLHEPDTAARRVYVTYPDAGLRVALLGTAESGGEPAHDRDRTRLERFRETYVAAADAADEDAVRRIVLEFERHDPGVIARGVLDRLTREPGYVSLAALHHPLSPVPAVEIAPYSGVVNAGQAKWTMAEAATSLVLHGHTHLGFTAAERLLGTARPWTTRIAGAPALGSRESDERNGYNEVFVAREGGDHALALRTVRYEAGTWTPSPTVGFTPGAPDETPLTFLCGDPA
;
A
#
# COMPACT_ATOMS: atom_id res chain seq x y z
N MET A 1 31.27 0.91 -24.14
CA MET A 1 31.04 -0.17 -23.15
C MET A 1 30.81 0.49 -21.81
N SER A 2 29.70 0.22 -21.13
CA SER A 2 29.39 0.80 -19.81
C SER A 2 30.48 0.46 -18.79
N ARG A 3 30.92 1.45 -18.00
CA ARG A 3 31.91 1.34 -16.91
C ARG A 3 31.30 0.77 -15.63
N PHE A 4 29.98 0.84 -15.48
CA PHE A 4 29.25 0.27 -14.35
C PHE A 4 28.42 -0.94 -14.78
N ARG A 5 28.62 -2.10 -14.15
CA ARG A 5 27.97 -3.35 -14.56
C ARG A 5 27.63 -4.22 -13.34
N PRO A 6 26.39 -4.13 -12.82
CA PRO A 6 25.91 -4.88 -11.66
C PRO A 6 25.98 -6.40 -11.84
N SER A 7 25.95 -6.87 -13.09
CA SER A 7 26.02 -8.29 -13.45
C SER A 7 27.41 -8.78 -13.84
N ARG A 8 28.46 -7.94 -13.75
CA ARG A 8 29.81 -8.32 -14.15
C ARG A 8 30.41 -9.34 -13.19
N ALA A 9 31.28 -10.20 -13.72
CA ALA A 9 32.19 -11.00 -12.92
C ALA A 9 33.02 -10.09 -12.00
N TYR A 10 33.44 -10.64 -10.86
CA TYR A 10 34.26 -9.90 -9.89
C TYR A 10 35.55 -9.40 -10.52
N GLU A 11 35.87 -8.13 -10.27
CA GLU A 11 37.13 -7.51 -10.65
C GLU A 11 37.81 -6.96 -9.39
N PRO A 12 38.98 -7.48 -9.00
CA PRO A 12 39.68 -7.08 -7.78
C PRO A 12 39.86 -5.58 -7.66
N GLU A 13 40.27 -4.93 -8.74
CA GLU A 13 40.51 -3.49 -8.82
C GLU A 13 39.24 -2.64 -8.65
N LEU A 14 38.06 -3.26 -8.78
CA LEU A 14 36.77 -2.59 -8.62
C LEU A 14 36.11 -2.89 -7.26
N ASP A 15 36.69 -3.75 -6.43
CA ASP A 15 36.18 -4.10 -5.12
C ASP A 15 36.30 -2.92 -4.13
N VAL A 16 35.15 -2.39 -3.76
CA VAL A 16 35.10 -1.23 -2.88
C VAL A 16 35.12 -1.56 -1.40
N ARG A 17 34.81 -2.80 -1.01
CA ARG A 17 34.75 -3.21 0.41
C ARG A 17 36.12 -3.60 0.96
N PHE A 18 37.02 -4.05 0.09
CA PHE A 18 38.40 -4.43 0.41
C PHE A 18 39.38 -3.60 -0.41
N PRO A 19 39.59 -2.30 -0.07
CA PRO A 19 40.51 -1.46 -0.83
C PRO A 19 41.96 -1.86 -0.57
N GLY A 20 42.66 -2.33 -1.60
CA GLY A 20 44.03 -2.83 -1.47
C GLY A 20 44.11 -3.98 -0.46
N ASP A 21 45.00 -3.84 0.53
CA ASP A 21 45.20 -4.81 1.61
C ASP A 21 44.32 -4.56 2.84
N HIS A 22 43.44 -3.55 2.80
CA HIS A 22 42.57 -3.24 3.93
C HIS A 22 41.44 -4.27 4.05
N VAL A 23 41.35 -4.88 5.23
CA VAL A 23 40.27 -5.78 5.62
C VAL A 23 39.34 -5.09 6.63
N PRO A 24 38.04 -4.92 6.31
CA PRO A 24 37.12 -4.29 7.24
C PRO A 24 36.91 -5.18 8.48
N GLY A 25 36.73 -4.55 9.65
CA GLY A 25 36.71 -5.25 10.95
C GLY A 25 35.68 -6.39 11.04
N TRP A 26 34.50 -6.22 10.42
CA TRP A 26 33.45 -7.25 10.41
C TRP A 26 33.82 -8.50 9.58
N ALA A 27 34.69 -8.36 8.57
CA ALA A 27 35.13 -9.47 7.72
C ALA A 27 36.45 -10.10 8.22
N ARG A 28 37.08 -9.50 9.23
CA ARG A 28 38.35 -9.95 9.79
C ARG A 28 38.34 -11.43 10.23
N PRO A 29 37.29 -11.96 10.90
CA PRO A 29 37.24 -13.39 11.25
C PRO A 29 37.36 -14.31 10.03
N LEU A 30 36.76 -13.90 8.90
CA LEU A 30 36.79 -14.66 7.64
C LEU A 30 38.19 -14.65 7.01
N VAL A 31 38.83 -13.47 6.97
CA VAL A 31 40.16 -13.31 6.36
C VAL A 31 41.25 -13.89 7.24
N GLU A 32 41.13 -13.80 8.56
CA GLU A 32 42.11 -14.38 9.47
C GLU A 32 41.97 -15.91 9.58
N GLY A 33 40.79 -16.45 9.25
CA GLY A 33 40.48 -17.87 9.41
C GLY A 33 40.23 -18.21 10.88
N GLN A 34 39.51 -17.35 11.59
CA GLN A 34 39.05 -17.63 12.95
C GLN A 34 37.96 -18.70 12.90
N LEU A 35 38.04 -19.69 13.78
CA LEU A 35 37.03 -20.74 13.84
C LEU A 35 35.69 -20.17 14.38
N PRO A 36 34.56 -20.50 13.76
CA PRO A 36 33.23 -20.22 14.31
C PRO A 36 32.96 -21.08 15.56
N ASN A 37 32.00 -20.66 16.38
CA ASN A 37 31.54 -21.47 17.52
C ASN A 37 30.77 -22.72 17.06
N SER A 38 29.97 -22.57 16.02
CA SER A 38 29.18 -23.59 15.31
C SER A 38 29.94 -24.18 14.11
N ALA A 39 29.28 -25.03 13.32
CA ALA A 39 29.94 -25.70 12.19
C ALA A 39 30.46 -24.74 11.09
N ALA A 40 29.94 -23.51 10.97
CA ALA A 40 30.36 -22.55 9.95
C ALA A 40 30.07 -21.09 10.34
N TRP A 41 30.83 -20.15 9.78
CA TRP A 41 30.39 -18.75 9.72
C TRP A 41 29.27 -18.61 8.68
N LEU A 42 28.20 -17.89 9.03
CA LEU A 42 27.10 -17.59 8.13
C LEU A 42 27.15 -16.13 7.72
N VAL A 43 27.43 -15.85 6.44
CA VAL A 43 27.35 -14.49 5.90
C VAL A 43 25.99 -14.30 5.24
N GLU A 44 25.12 -13.54 5.92
CA GLU A 44 23.73 -13.31 5.49
C GLU A 44 23.64 -12.08 4.59
N LEU A 45 23.23 -12.28 3.34
CA LEU A 45 23.16 -11.22 2.32
C LEU A 45 22.05 -11.49 1.28
N PRO A 46 21.51 -10.44 0.66
CA PRO A 46 20.70 -10.60 -0.55
C PRO A 46 21.38 -11.38 -1.66
N ARG A 47 20.61 -12.17 -2.41
CA ARG A 47 21.12 -13.01 -3.51
C ARG A 47 21.90 -12.19 -4.54
N ARG A 48 21.49 -10.93 -4.75
CA ARG A 48 22.14 -9.96 -5.66
C ARG A 48 22.98 -8.89 -4.94
N ALA A 49 23.26 -9.01 -3.64
CA ALA A 49 24.06 -8.00 -2.92
C ALA A 49 25.58 -8.14 -3.09
N GLY A 50 26.05 -8.98 -4.01
CA GLY A 50 27.47 -9.20 -4.26
C GLY A 50 28.12 -10.28 -3.38
N LYS A 51 27.39 -11.36 -3.03
CA LYS A 51 27.94 -12.52 -2.29
C LYS A 51 29.21 -13.07 -2.94
N THR A 52 29.17 -13.32 -4.23
CA THR A 52 30.33 -13.79 -5.02
C THR A 52 31.49 -12.79 -5.02
N TRP A 53 31.19 -11.48 -5.06
CA TRP A 53 32.24 -10.45 -4.97
C TRP A 53 32.91 -10.46 -3.60
N LEU A 54 32.13 -10.58 -2.52
CA LEU A 54 32.65 -10.70 -1.17
C LEU A 54 33.47 -11.98 -0.97
N ALA A 55 33.03 -13.12 -1.52
CA ALA A 55 33.77 -14.36 -1.47
C ALA A 55 35.16 -14.21 -2.14
N HIS A 56 35.21 -13.60 -3.33
CA HIS A 56 36.47 -13.31 -4.01
C HIS A 56 37.35 -12.30 -3.25
N ALA A 57 36.75 -11.30 -2.61
CA ALA A 57 37.46 -10.34 -1.78
C ALA A 57 38.22 -11.02 -0.64
N VAL A 58 37.55 -11.96 0.04
CA VAL A 58 38.14 -12.77 1.12
C VAL A 58 39.25 -13.68 0.59
N GLU A 59 39.02 -14.35 -0.55
CA GLU A 59 40.04 -15.19 -1.21
C GLU A 59 41.30 -14.39 -1.53
N ARG A 60 41.16 -13.20 -2.12
CA ARG A 60 42.27 -12.31 -2.46
C ARG A 60 43.00 -11.79 -1.22
N ALA A 61 42.27 -11.31 -0.21
CA ALA A 61 42.87 -10.83 1.04
C ALA A 61 43.64 -11.94 1.79
N ARG A 62 43.42 -13.20 1.41
CA ARG A 62 44.13 -14.38 1.89
C ARG A 62 45.16 -14.91 0.89
N ALA A 63 45.72 -14.12 -0.03
CA ALA A 63 46.63 -14.62 -1.07
C ALA A 63 47.78 -15.52 -0.56
N GLU A 64 48.29 -15.27 0.65
CA GLU A 64 49.36 -16.06 1.28
C GLU A 64 48.85 -17.25 2.13
N ARG A 65 47.53 -17.44 2.24
CA ARG A 65 46.89 -18.48 3.05
C ARG A 65 45.94 -19.32 2.17
N PRO A 66 45.83 -20.63 2.41
CA PRO A 66 44.94 -21.46 1.61
C PRO A 66 43.48 -21.00 1.79
N SER A 67 42.79 -20.88 0.66
CA SER A 67 41.35 -20.73 0.58
C SER A 67 40.83 -21.60 -0.58
N HIS A 68 39.60 -22.08 -0.44
CA HIS A 68 38.98 -22.93 -1.45
C HIS A 68 37.51 -22.58 -1.59
N ARG A 69 37.12 -22.11 -2.77
CA ARG A 69 35.74 -21.73 -3.06
C ARG A 69 34.99 -22.85 -3.79
N VAL A 70 33.73 -23.03 -3.44
CA VAL A 70 32.82 -23.98 -4.09
C VAL A 70 31.46 -23.34 -4.31
N ASP A 71 30.87 -23.55 -5.50
CA ASP A 71 29.48 -23.20 -5.81
C ASP A 71 28.63 -24.48 -5.78
N LEU A 72 27.69 -24.59 -4.84
CA LEU A 72 26.88 -25.80 -4.67
C LEU A 72 25.72 -25.92 -5.67
N ARG A 73 25.49 -24.91 -6.51
CA ARG A 73 24.63 -25.05 -7.71
C ARG A 73 25.31 -25.85 -8.82
N SER A 74 26.63 -26.01 -8.74
CA SER A 74 27.37 -26.87 -9.65
C SER A 74 26.90 -28.31 -9.53
N THR A 75 27.13 -29.12 -10.57
CA THR A 75 26.78 -30.54 -10.53
C THR A 75 27.49 -31.24 -9.36
N ALA A 76 26.83 -32.23 -8.75
CA ALA A 76 27.42 -33.00 -7.65
C ALA A 76 28.79 -33.61 -8.02
N GLU A 77 29.00 -33.92 -9.30
CA GLU A 77 30.30 -34.36 -9.80
C GLU A 77 31.37 -33.26 -9.75
N ALA A 78 31.03 -32.01 -10.11
CA ALA A 78 31.95 -30.89 -9.97
C ALA A 78 32.35 -30.65 -8.51
N VAL A 79 31.39 -30.69 -7.57
CA VAL A 79 31.65 -30.56 -6.12
C VAL A 79 32.50 -31.73 -5.58
N ARG A 80 32.26 -32.96 -6.06
CA ARG A 80 33.13 -34.10 -5.71
C ARG A 80 34.55 -33.94 -6.25
N ARG A 81 34.71 -33.45 -7.49
CA ARG A 81 36.02 -33.22 -8.10
C ARG A 81 36.82 -32.13 -7.39
N SER A 82 36.16 -31.15 -6.77
CA SER A 82 36.82 -30.18 -5.90
C SER A 82 37.23 -30.76 -4.54
N GLY A 83 36.91 -32.03 -4.25
CA GLY A 83 37.24 -32.68 -2.99
C GLY A 83 36.32 -32.30 -1.83
N LEU A 84 35.20 -31.63 -2.10
CA LEU A 84 34.21 -31.17 -1.12
C LEU A 84 32.87 -31.90 -1.26
N GLY A 85 32.88 -33.14 -1.74
CA GLY A 85 31.68 -33.95 -1.90
C GLY A 85 30.85 -34.13 -0.62
N CYS A 86 31.49 -34.05 0.56
CA CYS A 86 30.82 -34.10 1.85
C CYS A 86 29.75 -33.00 2.03
N LEU A 87 29.92 -31.82 1.43
CA LEU A 87 28.95 -30.72 1.48
C LEU A 87 27.62 -31.04 0.77
N THR A 88 27.59 -32.11 -0.01
CA THR A 88 26.39 -32.60 -0.73
C THR A 88 25.97 -33.99 -0.25
N GLY A 89 26.42 -34.41 0.95
CA GLY A 89 26.10 -35.71 1.55
C GLY A 89 27.01 -36.88 1.11
N GLY A 90 28.11 -36.60 0.41
CA GLY A 90 29.13 -37.60 0.11
C GLY A 90 29.82 -38.11 1.38
N LYS A 91 30.17 -39.41 1.44
CA LYS A 91 30.86 -40.01 2.59
C LYS A 91 32.39 -39.82 2.58
N GLN A 92 32.93 -39.18 1.56
CA GLN A 92 34.37 -38.98 1.43
C GLN A 92 34.79 -37.81 2.32
N ALA A 93 35.86 -37.99 3.09
CA ALA A 93 36.46 -36.91 3.87
C ALA A 93 36.89 -35.75 2.96
N PRO A 94 36.73 -34.50 3.41
CA PRO A 94 37.08 -33.33 2.61
C PRO A 94 38.58 -33.27 2.33
N ARG A 95 38.96 -32.92 1.10
CA ARG A 95 40.36 -32.75 0.69
C ARG A 95 40.81 -31.31 0.87
N VAL A 96 40.93 -30.87 2.12
CA VAL A 96 41.32 -29.50 2.48
C VAL A 96 42.52 -29.51 3.44
N ALA A 97 43.39 -28.51 3.33
CA ALA A 97 44.51 -28.34 4.24
C ALA A 97 44.06 -27.70 5.57
N PRO A 98 44.67 -28.04 6.72
CA PRO A 98 44.45 -27.31 7.96
C PRO A 98 44.71 -25.81 7.80
N GLY A 99 43.85 -24.96 8.37
CA GLY A 99 43.89 -23.51 8.23
C GLY A 99 43.33 -22.96 6.91
N CYS A 100 42.88 -23.83 6.00
CA CYS A 100 42.17 -23.42 4.78
C CYS A 100 40.82 -22.80 5.13
N VAL A 101 40.44 -21.71 4.46
CA VAL A 101 39.08 -21.17 4.52
C VAL A 101 38.28 -21.74 3.35
N VAL A 102 37.20 -22.47 3.65
CA VAL A 102 36.30 -23.02 2.63
C VAL A 102 35.12 -22.07 2.44
N LEU A 103 35.07 -21.42 1.27
CA LEU A 103 34.05 -20.45 0.92
C LEU A 103 32.95 -21.14 0.11
N VAL A 104 31.81 -21.41 0.74
CA VAL A 104 30.61 -21.93 0.07
C VAL A 104 29.83 -20.76 -0.50
N ASP A 105 30.01 -20.52 -1.80
CA ASP A 105 29.21 -19.58 -2.57
C ASP A 105 27.89 -20.26 -2.99
N GLU A 106 26.78 -19.54 -2.92
CA GLU A 106 25.45 -19.98 -3.36
C GLU A 106 25.10 -21.43 -2.92
N PRO A 107 24.78 -21.63 -1.63
CA PRO A 107 24.67 -22.97 -1.04
C PRO A 107 23.50 -23.80 -1.58
N ALA A 108 22.54 -23.17 -2.28
CA ALA A 108 21.45 -23.84 -2.97
C ALA A 108 20.62 -24.74 -2.06
N VAL A 109 20.43 -24.31 -0.80
CA VAL A 109 19.72 -25.09 0.21
C VAL A 109 18.24 -25.16 -0.15
N ALA A 110 17.66 -26.36 -0.18
CA ALA A 110 16.23 -26.53 -0.43
C ALA A 110 15.53 -27.12 0.79
N ARG A 111 14.26 -26.74 1.01
CA ARG A 111 13.36 -27.54 1.85
C ARG A 111 13.28 -28.92 1.19
N GLY A 112 13.56 -29.98 1.95
CA GLY A 112 13.64 -31.36 1.47
C GLY A 112 12.46 -31.82 0.59
N ALA A 113 12.59 -33.00 0.00
CA ALA A 113 11.83 -33.57 -1.13
C ALA A 113 10.27 -33.52 -1.12
N GLU A 114 9.60 -33.01 -0.08
CA GLU A 114 8.14 -32.90 -0.01
C GLU A 114 7.52 -31.99 -1.11
N THR A 115 8.27 -31.00 -1.59
CA THR A 115 7.81 -30.13 -2.71
C THR A 115 7.98 -30.77 -4.09
N GLY A 116 8.88 -31.75 -4.23
CA GLY A 116 9.12 -32.48 -5.48
C GLY A 116 7.97 -33.42 -5.87
N ALA A 117 7.24 -33.96 -4.88
CA ALA A 117 6.10 -34.84 -5.14
C ALA A 117 4.85 -34.08 -5.60
N ARG A 118 4.62 -32.85 -5.13
CA ARG A 118 3.50 -31.98 -5.60
C ARG A 118 3.81 -31.24 -6.90
N ALA A 119 5.08 -30.97 -7.21
CA ALA A 119 5.47 -30.31 -8.46
C ALA A 119 5.36 -31.22 -9.70
N ARG A 120 5.38 -32.55 -9.53
CA ARG A 120 5.29 -33.52 -10.63
C ARG A 120 3.87 -33.82 -11.10
N THR A 121 2.83 -33.31 -10.43
CA THR A 121 1.42 -33.67 -10.73
C THR A 121 0.60 -32.56 -11.40
N ARG A 122 1.18 -31.40 -11.74
CA ARG A 122 0.48 -30.35 -12.51
C ARG A 122 1.08 -30.18 -13.90
N ASN A 123 0.53 -30.90 -14.88
CA ASN A 123 0.70 -30.65 -16.30
C ASN A 123 -0.10 -29.41 -16.73
N THR A 124 0.30 -28.22 -16.25
CA THR A 124 -0.24 -26.97 -16.77
C THR A 124 0.81 -26.40 -17.74
N PRO A 125 0.46 -26.13 -19.01
CA PRO A 125 1.42 -25.52 -19.94
C PRO A 125 1.82 -24.14 -19.42
N ALA A 126 3.13 -23.88 -19.38
CA ALA A 126 3.68 -22.61 -18.94
C ALA A 126 3.24 -21.47 -19.88
N ALA A 127 2.94 -20.30 -19.31
CA ALA A 127 2.72 -19.09 -20.08
C ALA A 127 4.00 -18.74 -20.89
N PRO A 128 3.87 -18.25 -22.14
CA PRO A 128 5.03 -17.86 -22.94
C PRO A 128 5.81 -16.74 -22.21
N GLY A 129 7.09 -16.98 -21.91
CA GLY A 129 7.95 -16.01 -21.22
C GLY A 129 8.23 -16.30 -19.73
N ALA A 130 7.63 -17.34 -19.14
CA ALA A 130 8.01 -17.78 -17.79
C ALA A 130 9.41 -18.43 -17.83
N PRO A 131 10.34 -18.06 -16.92
CA PRO A 131 11.66 -18.68 -16.86
C PRO A 131 11.52 -20.18 -16.57
N ALA A 132 12.26 -21.00 -17.30
CA ALA A 132 12.36 -22.43 -17.03
C ALA A 132 12.86 -22.64 -15.60
N ARG A 133 12.01 -23.19 -14.71
CA ARG A 133 12.43 -23.59 -13.36
C ARG A 133 13.58 -24.60 -13.49
N PRO A 134 14.77 -24.37 -12.90
CA PRO A 134 15.84 -25.35 -12.93
C PRO A 134 15.37 -26.62 -12.20
N ALA A 135 15.47 -27.76 -12.88
CA ALA A 135 14.98 -29.06 -12.44
C ALA A 135 15.92 -29.79 -11.44
N LEU A 136 16.72 -29.06 -10.65
CA LEU A 136 17.69 -29.65 -9.72
C LEU A 136 17.26 -29.39 -8.28
N GLY A 137 16.97 -30.47 -7.54
CA GLY A 137 16.72 -30.40 -6.10
C GLY A 137 17.93 -29.81 -5.39
N GLY A 138 17.69 -28.82 -4.52
CA GLY A 138 18.75 -28.18 -3.74
C GLY A 138 19.40 -29.13 -2.73
N VAL A 139 20.46 -28.65 -2.09
CA VAL A 139 21.19 -29.40 -1.06
C VAL A 139 20.33 -29.52 0.21
N ASP A 140 20.27 -30.73 0.77
CA ASP A 140 19.62 -30.99 2.05
C ASP A 140 20.36 -30.23 3.18
N PRO A 141 19.70 -29.33 3.95
CA PRO A 141 20.34 -28.56 5.00
C PRO A 141 21.10 -29.41 6.02
N ALA A 142 20.58 -30.59 6.38
CA ALA A 142 21.23 -31.50 7.32
C ALA A 142 22.52 -32.11 6.74
N ALA A 143 22.48 -32.50 5.47
CA ALA A 143 23.66 -33.01 4.77
C ALA A 143 24.74 -31.94 4.62
N LEU A 144 24.34 -30.68 4.32
CA LEU A 144 25.27 -29.56 4.25
C LEU A 144 25.91 -29.29 5.61
N ALA A 145 25.13 -29.21 6.69
CA ALA A 145 25.64 -28.99 8.04
C ALA A 145 26.64 -30.07 8.47
N ALA A 146 26.32 -31.35 8.27
CA ALA A 146 27.24 -32.46 8.55
C ALA A 146 28.51 -32.42 7.68
N GLY A 147 28.41 -31.94 6.45
CA GLY A 147 29.57 -31.69 5.58
C GLY A 147 30.45 -30.55 6.09
N LEU A 148 29.85 -29.46 6.58
CA LEU A 148 30.56 -28.32 7.17
C LEU A 148 31.29 -28.72 8.46
N GLU A 149 30.68 -29.55 9.30
CA GLU A 149 31.34 -30.15 10.48
C GLU A 149 32.57 -30.96 10.06
N GLN A 150 32.47 -31.82 9.04
CA GLN A 150 33.63 -32.57 8.54
C GLN A 150 34.74 -31.66 8.01
N VAL A 151 34.39 -30.55 7.36
CA VAL A 151 35.38 -29.55 6.90
C VAL A 151 36.06 -28.89 8.10
N ARG A 152 35.29 -28.53 9.14
CA ARG A 152 35.81 -27.97 10.38
C ARG A 152 36.73 -28.97 11.11
N ASP A 153 36.34 -30.23 11.22
CA ASP A 153 37.11 -31.30 11.87
C ASP A 153 38.42 -31.61 11.13
N ALA A 154 38.45 -31.40 9.81
CA ALA A 154 39.68 -31.45 9.01
C ALA A 154 40.62 -30.24 9.25
N GLY A 155 40.25 -29.34 10.18
CA GLY A 155 41.04 -28.17 10.56
C GLY A 155 40.84 -26.96 9.63
N ALA A 156 39.86 -26.98 8.73
CA ALA A 156 39.51 -25.83 7.89
C ALA A 156 38.44 -24.96 8.54
N VAL A 157 38.22 -23.76 8.00
CA VAL A 157 37.23 -22.79 8.48
C VAL A 157 36.11 -22.67 7.44
N PRO A 158 34.93 -23.25 7.70
CA PRO A 158 33.83 -23.17 6.75
C PRO A 158 33.11 -21.81 6.84
N VAL A 159 32.82 -21.22 5.69
CA VAL A 159 32.07 -19.96 5.56
C VAL A 159 31.00 -20.16 4.49
N VAL A 160 29.75 -19.82 4.81
CA VAL A 160 28.61 -19.98 3.89
C VAL A 160 27.99 -18.62 3.59
N PHE A 161 27.89 -18.27 2.31
CA PHE A 161 27.21 -17.05 1.84
C PHE A 161 25.75 -17.33 1.53
N ALA A 162 24.88 -17.12 2.52
CA ALA A 162 23.47 -17.50 2.48
C ALA A 162 22.55 -16.28 2.33
N THR A 163 21.43 -16.47 1.65
CA THR A 163 20.26 -15.58 1.78
C THR A 163 19.59 -15.79 3.14
N PRO A 164 18.75 -14.85 3.63
CA PRO A 164 17.95 -15.06 4.85
C PRO A 164 17.11 -16.34 4.81
N ALA A 165 16.56 -16.71 3.65
CA ALA A 165 15.84 -17.97 3.49
C ALA A 165 16.74 -19.18 3.71
N GLU A 166 17.91 -19.22 3.08
CA GLU A 166 18.89 -20.30 3.23
C GLU A 166 19.44 -20.36 4.66
N GLN A 167 19.68 -19.20 5.28
CA GLN A 167 20.11 -19.09 6.67
C GLN A 167 19.07 -19.71 7.61
N LEU A 168 17.78 -19.40 7.42
CA LEU A 168 16.70 -19.96 8.24
C LEU A 168 16.59 -21.48 8.11
N LEU A 169 16.89 -22.02 6.92
CA LEU A 169 16.91 -23.46 6.69
C LEU A 169 18.14 -24.14 7.30
N LEU A 170 19.31 -23.50 7.24
CA LEU A 170 20.58 -24.12 7.63
C LEU A 170 20.87 -23.97 9.13
N ALA A 171 20.58 -22.81 9.73
CA ALA A 171 20.95 -22.50 11.12
C ALA A 171 20.49 -23.54 12.16
N PRO A 172 19.27 -24.13 12.08
CA PRO A 172 18.85 -25.17 13.02
C PRO A 172 19.75 -26.43 13.02
N HIS A 173 20.49 -26.68 11.93
CA HIS A 173 21.37 -27.83 11.78
C HIS A 173 22.82 -27.55 12.17
N LEU A 174 23.21 -26.28 12.38
CA LEU A 174 24.59 -25.91 12.73
C LEU A 174 24.86 -25.90 14.25
N GLY A 175 23.81 -26.06 15.05
CA GLY A 175 23.90 -26.08 16.52
C GLY A 175 23.41 -24.78 17.18
N ALA A 176 23.35 -24.79 18.52
CA ALA A 176 22.73 -23.72 19.32
C ALA A 176 23.47 -22.37 19.24
N ASP A 177 24.78 -22.38 18.95
CA ASP A 177 25.60 -21.17 18.85
C ASP A 177 25.58 -20.52 17.47
N ALA A 178 24.94 -21.15 16.46
CA ALA A 178 24.88 -20.63 15.10
C ALA A 178 24.43 -19.15 14.99
N PRO A 179 23.47 -18.64 15.80
CA PRO A 179 23.11 -17.23 15.77
C PRO A 179 24.25 -16.26 16.14
N LYS A 180 25.25 -16.71 16.91
CA LYS A 180 26.44 -15.90 17.27
C LYS A 180 27.46 -15.82 16.13
N ASP A 181 27.40 -16.75 15.18
CA ASP A 181 28.32 -16.83 14.03
C ASP A 181 27.68 -16.28 12.74
N VAL A 182 26.63 -15.47 12.84
CA VAL A 182 26.02 -14.77 11.71
C VAL A 182 26.68 -13.41 11.52
N LEU A 183 27.30 -13.20 10.35
CA LEU A 183 27.85 -11.93 9.91
C LEU A 183 26.93 -11.27 8.90
N ARG A 184 26.55 -10.01 9.18
CA ARG A 184 25.76 -9.17 8.28
C ARG A 184 26.64 -8.01 7.80
N PRO A 185 27.02 -7.96 6.52
CA PRO A 185 27.82 -6.85 6.01
C PRO A 185 27.08 -5.53 6.18
N PRO A 186 27.76 -4.46 6.64
CA PRO A 186 27.13 -3.15 6.82
C PRO A 186 26.81 -2.49 5.47
N ARG A 187 25.99 -1.43 5.55
CA ARG A 187 25.77 -0.48 4.45
C ARG A 187 27.09 0.10 3.95
N LEU A 188 27.11 0.59 2.70
CA LEU A 188 28.32 1.21 2.18
C LEU A 188 28.68 2.48 2.97
N ALA A 189 29.91 2.55 3.43
CA ALA A 189 30.49 3.76 3.98
C ALA A 189 30.71 4.81 2.88
N GLU A 190 30.84 6.07 3.27
CA GLU A 190 31.10 7.19 2.36
C GLU A 190 32.34 6.94 1.48
N GLY A 191 33.43 6.46 2.07
CA GLY A 191 34.64 6.11 1.34
C GLY A 191 34.46 4.95 0.35
N GLU A 192 33.55 3.99 0.62
CA GLU A 192 33.23 2.91 -0.32
C GLU A 192 32.43 3.45 -1.51
N CYS A 193 31.46 4.34 -1.24
CA CYS A 193 30.70 5.03 -2.29
C CYS A 193 31.60 5.89 -3.19
N ALA A 194 32.51 6.66 -2.57
CA ALA A 194 33.47 7.52 -3.29
C ALA A 194 34.39 6.72 -4.20
N ARG A 195 34.85 5.53 -3.78
CA ARG A 195 35.65 4.63 -4.62
C ARG A 195 34.88 4.11 -5.83
N MET A 196 33.60 3.76 -5.68
CA MET A 196 32.76 3.38 -6.82
C MET A 196 32.63 4.55 -7.80
N ALA A 197 32.33 5.74 -7.29
CA ALA A 197 32.15 6.94 -8.09
C ALA A 197 33.45 7.39 -8.81
N ALA A 198 34.62 7.17 -8.21
CA ALA A 198 35.91 7.57 -8.78
C ALA A 198 36.25 6.88 -10.12
N ARG A 199 35.52 5.82 -10.50
CA ARG A 199 35.65 5.18 -11.83
C ARG A 199 35.25 6.13 -12.96
N VAL A 200 34.39 7.13 -12.69
CA VAL A 200 33.96 8.16 -13.65
C VAL A 200 33.87 9.52 -12.93
N PRO A 201 35.02 10.16 -12.67
CA PRO A 201 35.10 11.33 -11.80
C PRO A 201 34.33 12.54 -12.33
N GLU A 202 34.03 12.57 -13.63
CA GLU A 202 33.38 13.71 -14.29
C GLU A 202 31.92 13.91 -13.85
N TRP A 203 31.23 12.86 -13.41
CA TRP A 203 29.80 12.97 -13.05
C TRP A 203 29.34 12.05 -11.92
N ALA A 204 29.97 10.87 -11.73
CA ALA A 204 29.47 9.90 -10.77
C ALA A 204 29.49 10.40 -9.32
N PRO A 205 30.50 11.17 -8.84
CA PRO A 205 30.46 11.73 -7.49
C PRO A 205 29.23 12.62 -7.24
N ALA A 206 28.86 13.46 -8.21
CA ALA A 206 27.68 14.32 -8.11
C ALA A 206 26.38 13.52 -8.03
N VAL A 207 26.28 12.41 -8.79
CA VAL A 207 25.13 11.49 -8.71
C VAL A 207 25.06 10.81 -7.35
N VAL A 208 26.19 10.42 -6.77
CA VAL A 208 26.22 9.82 -5.42
C VAL A 208 25.77 10.82 -4.35
N GLU A 209 26.22 12.07 -4.42
CA GLU A 209 25.72 13.13 -3.51
C GLU A 209 24.22 13.36 -3.69
N LEU A 210 23.74 13.40 -4.93
CA LEU A 210 22.33 13.57 -5.25
C LEU A 210 21.47 12.42 -4.67
N LEU A 211 21.91 11.17 -4.87
CA LEU A 211 21.26 10.00 -4.28
C LEU A 211 21.36 10.02 -2.76
N ARG A 212 22.47 10.47 -2.17
CA ARG A 212 22.59 10.56 -0.71
C ARG A 212 21.57 11.53 -0.11
N ALA A 213 21.34 12.66 -0.79
CA ALA A 213 20.43 13.69 -0.32
C ALA A 213 18.96 13.28 -0.47
N ALA A 214 18.59 12.61 -1.57
CA ALA A 214 17.19 12.34 -1.91
C ALA A 214 16.77 10.87 -1.73
N GLU A 215 17.67 9.92 -1.97
CA GLU A 215 17.39 8.49 -2.15
C GLU A 215 18.49 7.60 -1.52
N PRO A 216 18.87 7.81 -0.24
CA PRO A 216 20.08 7.20 0.35
C PRO A 216 20.05 5.67 0.43
N ALA A 217 18.86 5.06 0.34
CA ALA A 217 18.67 3.62 0.30
C ALA A 217 19.39 2.95 -0.89
N TRP A 218 19.62 3.67 -1.99
CA TRP A 218 20.40 3.17 -3.13
C TRP A 218 21.90 3.01 -2.83
N LEU A 219 22.39 3.56 -1.72
CA LEU A 219 23.79 3.45 -1.29
C LEU A 219 24.01 2.27 -0.34
N GLN A 220 23.02 1.39 -0.13
CA GLN A 220 23.15 0.31 0.87
C GLN A 220 24.09 -0.81 0.43
N THR A 221 24.09 -1.18 -0.84
CA THR A 221 24.89 -2.30 -1.36
C THR A 221 25.66 -1.91 -2.60
N PRO A 222 26.81 -2.57 -2.89
CA PRO A 222 27.54 -2.34 -4.13
C PRO A 222 26.65 -2.52 -5.36
N PHE A 223 25.76 -3.53 -5.36
CA PHE A 223 24.88 -3.80 -6.49
C PHE A 223 23.92 -2.65 -6.78
N LEU A 224 23.25 -2.11 -5.76
CA LEU A 224 22.28 -1.04 -5.93
C LEU A 224 22.95 0.24 -6.43
N LEU A 225 24.09 0.61 -5.86
CA LEU A 225 24.85 1.78 -6.30
C LEU A 225 25.40 1.57 -7.73
N GLU A 226 25.92 0.39 -8.05
CA GLU A 226 26.40 0.06 -9.40
C GLU A 226 25.26 0.16 -10.42
N LEU A 227 24.05 -0.27 -10.07
CA LEU A 227 22.88 -0.22 -10.93
C LEU A 227 22.41 1.21 -11.17
N ALA A 228 22.36 2.04 -10.11
CA ALA A 228 22.02 3.45 -10.25
C ALA A 228 23.05 4.19 -11.12
N LEU A 229 24.34 3.92 -10.94
CA LEU A 229 25.41 4.52 -11.76
C LEU A 229 25.39 4.01 -13.21
N GLN A 230 25.11 2.73 -13.45
CA GLN A 230 24.89 2.21 -14.80
C GLN A 230 23.72 2.92 -15.48
N THR A 231 22.59 3.05 -14.78
CA THR A 231 21.39 3.72 -15.30
C THR A 231 21.68 5.18 -15.65
N ALA A 232 22.44 5.89 -14.80
CA ALA A 232 22.90 7.25 -15.05
C ALA A 232 23.91 7.35 -16.21
N GLU A 233 24.69 6.30 -16.47
CA GLU A 233 25.60 6.21 -17.61
C GLU A 233 24.83 6.01 -18.92
N GLU A 234 23.85 5.09 -18.93
CA GLU A 234 22.97 4.79 -20.07
C GLU A 234 22.02 5.96 -20.39
N HIS A 235 21.59 6.71 -19.37
CA HIS A 235 20.65 7.83 -19.49
C HIS A 235 21.21 9.12 -18.86
N PRO A 236 22.10 9.87 -19.55
CA PRO A 236 22.75 11.05 -18.99
C PRO A 236 21.81 12.15 -18.46
N ALA A 237 20.62 12.28 -19.06
CA ALA A 237 19.60 13.25 -18.64
C ALA A 237 19.07 13.01 -17.21
N LEU A 238 19.19 11.78 -16.68
CA LEU A 238 18.73 11.42 -15.34
C LEU A 238 19.71 11.83 -14.23
N ARG A 239 20.94 12.25 -14.56
CA ARG A 239 22.00 12.57 -13.58
C ARG A 239 21.67 13.75 -12.67
N ALA A 240 20.70 14.58 -13.05
CA ALA A 240 20.28 15.76 -12.30
C ALA A 240 18.96 15.55 -11.53
N ASP A 241 18.34 14.37 -11.62
CA ASP A 241 17.03 14.09 -11.02
C ASP A 241 17.06 12.72 -10.31
N ALA A 242 17.22 12.77 -8.98
CA ALA A 242 17.36 11.57 -8.16
C ALA A 242 16.14 10.65 -8.25
N ALA A 243 14.93 11.22 -8.23
CA ALA A 243 13.69 10.48 -8.20
C ALA A 243 13.45 9.75 -9.53
N ARG A 244 13.72 10.42 -10.66
CA ARG A 244 13.64 9.78 -11.98
C ARG A 244 14.74 8.75 -12.19
N LEU A 245 15.96 9.01 -11.70
CA LEU A 245 17.05 8.03 -11.74
C LEU A 245 16.71 6.77 -10.92
N ALA A 246 16.23 6.94 -9.68
CA ALA A 246 15.81 5.84 -8.82
C ALA A 246 14.67 5.02 -9.45
N THR A 247 13.75 5.68 -10.17
CA THR A 247 12.67 5.01 -10.90
C THR A 247 13.17 4.18 -12.07
N ALA A 248 14.03 4.75 -12.93
CA ALA A 248 14.63 3.99 -14.02
C ALA A 248 15.50 2.83 -13.51
N ALA A 249 16.26 3.05 -12.42
CA ALA A 249 17.08 2.01 -11.82
C ALA A 249 16.22 0.88 -11.19
N TYR A 250 15.07 1.22 -10.61
CA TYR A 250 14.08 0.23 -10.14
C TYR A 250 13.52 -0.61 -11.29
N GLU A 251 13.14 0.03 -12.41
CA GLU A 251 12.65 -0.68 -13.60
C GLU A 251 13.69 -1.65 -14.16
N GLU A 252 14.96 -1.23 -14.24
CA GLU A 252 16.07 -2.10 -14.62
C GLU A 252 16.30 -3.24 -13.62
N ALA A 253 16.19 -2.97 -12.31
CA ALA A 253 16.28 -3.98 -11.26
C ALA A 253 15.22 -5.07 -11.45
N CYS A 254 13.96 -4.67 -11.67
CA CYS A 254 12.83 -5.58 -11.84
C CYS A 254 12.89 -6.34 -13.18
N GLY A 255 13.16 -5.64 -14.29
CA GLY A 255 13.16 -6.20 -15.63
C GLY A 255 14.39 -7.04 -15.93
N ARG A 256 15.54 -6.38 -16.13
CA ARG A 256 16.78 -7.02 -16.62
C ARG A 256 17.42 -7.89 -15.54
N HIS A 257 17.38 -7.47 -14.29
CA HIS A 257 18.11 -8.12 -13.20
C HIS A 257 17.26 -9.09 -12.36
N GLN A 258 15.93 -9.11 -12.57
CA GLN A 258 14.99 -9.96 -11.84
C GLN A 258 15.18 -9.85 -10.32
N TYR A 259 15.46 -8.65 -9.82
CA TYR A 259 15.85 -8.42 -8.43
C TYR A 259 14.75 -8.87 -7.47
N VAL A 260 13.49 -8.52 -7.74
CA VAL A 260 12.34 -8.93 -6.91
C VAL A 260 12.20 -10.47 -6.84
N PRO A 261 12.11 -11.22 -7.96
CA PRO A 261 12.13 -12.68 -7.90
C PRO A 261 13.27 -13.26 -7.07
N GLN A 262 14.50 -12.77 -7.27
CA GLN A 262 15.68 -13.37 -6.66
C GLN A 262 15.88 -12.99 -5.19
N TRP A 263 15.51 -11.77 -4.82
CA TRP A 263 15.66 -11.27 -3.46
C TRP A 263 14.43 -11.55 -2.63
N PHE A 264 13.25 -11.12 -3.10
CA PHE A 264 12.01 -11.20 -2.34
C PHE A 264 11.39 -12.60 -2.35
N HIS A 265 11.22 -13.21 -3.53
CA HIS A 265 10.54 -14.52 -3.62
C HIS A 265 11.47 -15.69 -3.29
N ASP A 266 12.70 -15.67 -3.80
CA ASP A 266 13.67 -16.75 -3.58
C ASP A 266 14.58 -16.53 -2.36
N GLY A 267 14.92 -15.27 -2.06
CA GLY A 267 15.89 -14.92 -1.02
C GLY A 267 15.27 -14.77 0.38
N LEU A 268 13.96 -14.54 0.47
CA LEU A 268 13.23 -14.49 1.72
C LEU A 268 12.36 -15.74 1.90
N ALA A 269 12.20 -16.18 3.14
CA ALA A 269 11.27 -17.24 3.49
C ALA A 269 9.85 -16.67 3.57
N PRO A 270 8.79 -17.51 3.45
CA PRO A 270 7.41 -17.05 3.61
C PRO A 270 7.16 -16.27 4.91
N GLU A 271 7.83 -16.66 5.99
CA GLU A 271 7.73 -16.01 7.30
C GLU A 271 8.36 -14.61 7.30
N HIS A 272 9.46 -14.41 6.56
CA HIS A 272 10.08 -13.08 6.38
C HIS A 272 9.17 -12.16 5.55
N ARG A 273 8.59 -12.67 4.46
CA ARG A 273 7.66 -11.88 3.64
C ARG A 273 6.39 -11.52 4.41
N ALA A 274 5.84 -12.47 5.17
CA ALA A 274 4.69 -12.21 6.03
C ALA A 274 4.99 -11.15 7.10
N ALA A 275 6.19 -11.18 7.70
CA ALA A 275 6.63 -10.15 8.64
C ALA A 275 6.76 -8.76 7.99
N LEU A 276 7.31 -8.67 6.78
CA LEU A 276 7.38 -7.42 6.02
C LEU A 276 5.97 -6.87 5.70
N ARG A 277 5.06 -7.75 5.25
CA ARG A 277 3.66 -7.35 4.98
C ARG A 277 2.96 -6.87 6.25
N ALA A 278 3.06 -7.64 7.33
CA ALA A 278 2.43 -7.32 8.61
C ALA A 278 2.93 -6.01 9.21
N ARG A 279 4.23 -5.70 9.06
CA ARG A 279 4.78 -4.44 9.54
C ARG A 279 4.14 -3.23 8.87
N ARG A 280 3.94 -3.26 7.56
CA ARG A 280 3.29 -2.14 6.83
C ARG A 280 1.83 -1.94 7.28
N TRP A 281 1.12 -3.04 7.56
CA TRP A 281 -0.22 -2.97 8.14
C TRP A 281 -0.22 -2.40 9.56
N HIS A 282 0.72 -2.85 10.40
CA HIS A 282 0.92 -2.35 11.77
C HIS A 282 1.23 -0.85 11.78
N ASP A 283 2.17 -0.40 10.94
CA ASP A 283 2.57 1.00 10.81
C ASP A 283 1.38 1.88 10.32
N ALA A 284 0.44 1.30 9.57
CA ALA A 284 -0.82 1.95 9.19
C ALA A 284 -1.93 1.88 10.26
N GLY A 285 -1.72 1.14 11.36
CA GLY A 285 -2.67 1.01 12.46
C GLY A 285 -3.62 -0.19 12.36
N VAL A 286 -3.25 -1.23 11.61
CA VAL A 286 -3.95 -2.50 11.50
C VAL A 286 -3.06 -3.61 12.04
N GLU A 287 -3.41 -4.11 13.23
CA GLU A 287 -2.65 -5.17 13.88
C GLU A 287 -2.90 -6.54 13.23
N ILE A 288 -1.84 -7.17 12.73
CA ILE A 288 -1.90 -8.51 12.14
C ILE A 288 -0.84 -9.39 12.79
N ALA A 289 -1.29 -10.34 13.62
CA ALA A 289 -0.41 -11.31 14.25
C ALA A 289 0.17 -12.27 13.20
N VAL A 290 1.48 -12.18 12.98
CA VAL A 290 2.25 -13.14 12.17
C VAL A 290 3.31 -13.81 13.04
N ARG A 291 3.75 -15.00 12.63
CA ARG A 291 4.81 -15.72 13.34
C ARG A 291 6.08 -14.85 13.33
N ALA A 292 6.66 -14.62 14.51
CA ALA A 292 7.88 -13.83 14.65
C ALA A 292 9.01 -14.47 13.82
N ALA A 293 9.40 -13.79 12.75
CA ALA A 293 10.60 -14.08 11.99
C ALA A 293 11.64 -13.00 12.28
N HIS A 294 12.91 -13.26 11.98
CA HIS A 294 13.91 -12.18 11.98
C HIS A 294 13.58 -11.27 10.80
N THR A 295 13.16 -10.03 11.07
CA THR A 295 12.72 -9.13 10.01
C THR A 295 13.91 -8.81 9.09
N PRO A 296 13.82 -9.08 7.78
CA PRO A 296 14.86 -8.69 6.84
C PRO A 296 14.98 -7.15 6.79
N PRO A 297 16.08 -6.60 6.27
CA PRO A 297 16.24 -5.14 6.15
C PRO A 297 15.10 -4.56 5.30
N ALA A 298 14.23 -3.77 5.94
CA ALA A 298 13.02 -3.18 5.35
C ALA A 298 13.33 -1.99 4.41
N ASP A 299 14.58 -1.52 4.39
CA ASP A 299 14.96 -0.25 3.76
C ASP A 299 15.53 -0.45 2.34
N ASP A 300 15.46 -1.65 1.75
CA ASP A 300 15.93 -1.89 0.38
C ASP A 300 15.03 -1.11 -0.62
N PRO A 301 15.57 -0.23 -1.47
CA PRO A 301 14.77 0.69 -2.29
C PRO A 301 13.94 -0.04 -3.35
N VAL A 302 14.37 -1.22 -3.80
CA VAL A 302 13.60 -2.03 -4.76
C VAL A 302 12.47 -2.75 -4.05
N LEU A 303 12.71 -3.26 -2.83
CA LEU A 303 11.67 -3.86 -2.03
C LEU A 303 10.63 -2.83 -1.58
N VAL A 304 11.03 -1.65 -1.11
CA VAL A 304 10.11 -0.58 -0.71
C VAL A 304 9.18 -0.18 -1.85
N ARG A 305 9.66 -0.14 -3.10
CA ARG A 305 8.80 0.14 -4.27
C ARG A 305 7.93 -1.03 -4.70
N HIS A 306 8.39 -2.27 -4.48
CA HIS A 306 7.59 -3.47 -4.74
C HIS A 306 6.52 -3.70 -3.67
N LEU A 307 6.81 -3.32 -2.43
CA LEU A 307 5.98 -3.42 -1.24
C LEU A 307 5.87 -2.03 -0.59
N PRO A 308 5.23 -1.05 -1.23
CA PRO A 308 5.05 0.27 -0.65
C PRO A 308 4.25 0.20 0.64
N ASP A 309 4.32 1.28 1.43
CA ASP A 309 3.49 1.46 2.61
C ASP A 309 1.99 1.43 2.26
N VAL A 310 1.16 1.22 3.28
CA VAL A 310 -0.28 1.11 3.09
C VAL A 310 -0.88 2.51 2.94
N LEU A 311 -1.55 2.73 1.80
CA LEU A 311 -2.27 3.95 1.53
C LEU A 311 -3.56 3.99 2.37
N ARG A 312 -3.57 4.87 3.37
CA ARG A 312 -4.73 5.23 4.21
C ARG A 312 -5.63 6.29 3.56
N ILE A 313 -6.92 5.99 3.50
CA ILE A 313 -7.96 6.87 2.97
C ILE A 313 -9.03 7.00 4.05
N HIS A 314 -9.42 8.22 4.42
CA HIS A 314 -10.62 8.41 5.24
C HIS A 314 -11.81 8.71 4.33
N HIS A 315 -12.91 8.04 4.60
CA HIS A 315 -14.19 8.28 3.95
C HIS A 315 -15.15 8.93 4.96
N VAL A 316 -15.49 10.19 4.69
CA VAL A 316 -16.37 11.02 5.50
C VAL A 316 -17.62 11.38 4.69
N THR A 317 -18.70 11.73 5.37
CA THR A 317 -19.98 12.06 4.72
C THR A 317 -20.85 12.85 5.69
N ASP A 318 -21.88 13.52 5.16
CA ASP A 318 -22.96 14.13 5.94
C ASP A 318 -22.39 15.08 7.01
N LEU A 319 -21.64 16.08 6.52
CA LEU A 319 -20.99 17.11 7.34
C LEU A 319 -22.00 18.16 7.82
N HIS A 320 -22.97 18.50 6.96
CA HIS A 320 -24.05 19.47 7.20
C HIS A 320 -23.59 20.81 7.80
N HIS A 321 -22.55 21.43 7.25
CA HIS A 321 -22.18 22.80 7.63
C HIS A 321 -23.37 23.76 7.48
N GLY A 322 -23.57 24.65 8.47
CA GLY A 322 -24.74 25.54 8.54
C GLY A 322 -26.01 24.90 9.17
N GLY A 323 -25.98 23.60 9.44
CA GLY A 323 -27.04 22.86 10.12
C GLY A 323 -26.84 22.75 11.63
N GLY A 324 -27.86 22.24 12.32
CA GLY A 324 -27.73 21.85 13.72
C GLY A 324 -26.91 20.57 13.82
N LEU A 325 -25.65 20.65 14.26
CA LEU A 325 -24.78 19.48 14.39
C LEU A 325 -25.12 18.64 15.63
N ARG A 326 -24.92 17.31 15.55
CA ARG A 326 -25.07 16.45 16.72
C ARG A 326 -23.96 16.73 17.72
N ALA A 327 -24.30 17.36 18.84
CA ALA A 327 -23.36 17.47 19.96
C ALA A 327 -22.99 16.06 20.45
N ASN A 328 -21.69 15.80 20.61
CA ASN A 328 -21.21 14.50 21.08
C ASN A 328 -21.55 14.21 22.55
N VAL A 329 -21.86 15.26 23.33
CA VAL A 329 -22.21 15.20 24.75
C VAL A 329 -23.43 16.07 25.01
N ASP A 330 -24.44 15.51 25.65
CA ASP A 330 -25.61 16.24 26.15
C ASP A 330 -25.26 16.92 27.49
N ALA A 331 -24.79 18.17 27.42
CA ALA A 331 -24.37 18.95 28.58
C ALA A 331 -25.58 19.55 29.34
N LYS A 332 -26.11 18.81 30.31
CA LYS A 332 -27.27 19.26 31.12
C LYS A 332 -26.92 20.26 32.23
N ASP A 333 -25.66 20.26 32.70
CA ASP A 333 -25.17 21.19 33.71
C ASP A 333 -24.49 22.39 33.05
N THR A 334 -25.14 23.55 33.13
CA THR A 334 -24.67 24.80 32.53
C THR A 334 -23.71 25.60 33.41
N SER A 335 -23.33 25.09 34.58
CA SER A 335 -22.31 25.71 35.42
C SER A 335 -20.93 25.63 34.74
N GLN A 336 -19.99 26.49 35.13
CA GLN A 336 -18.62 26.43 34.60
C GLN A 336 -17.94 25.06 34.83
N ALA A 337 -18.27 24.39 35.95
CA ALA A 337 -17.79 23.04 36.22
C ALA A 337 -18.47 22.00 35.32
N GLY A 338 -19.77 22.11 35.09
CA GLY A 338 -20.55 21.27 34.18
C GLY A 338 -20.12 21.41 32.71
N GLN A 339 -19.88 22.64 32.26
CA GLN A 339 -19.34 22.93 30.92
C GLN A 339 -17.93 22.36 30.76
N ARG A 340 -17.04 22.53 31.75
CA ARG A 340 -15.69 21.96 31.71
C ARG A 340 -15.70 20.43 31.73
N LEU A 341 -16.63 19.81 32.46
CA LEU A 341 -16.84 18.36 32.44
C LEU A 341 -17.40 17.90 31.10
N ALA A 342 -18.31 18.66 30.49
CA ALA A 342 -18.85 18.38 29.17
C ALA A 342 -17.77 18.47 28.09
N GLU A 343 -16.94 19.53 28.10
CA GLU A 343 -15.77 19.69 27.23
C GLU A 343 -14.79 18.51 27.40
N LEU A 344 -14.44 18.14 28.64
CA LEU A 344 -13.60 16.98 28.92
C LEU A 344 -14.23 15.64 28.47
N ALA A 345 -15.55 15.55 28.43
CA ALA A 345 -16.29 14.41 27.90
C ALA A 345 -16.47 14.45 26.37
N GLY A 346 -16.01 15.51 25.70
CA GLY A 346 -16.04 15.66 24.25
C GLY A 346 -17.13 16.60 23.69
N ALA A 347 -17.72 17.49 24.51
CA ALA A 347 -18.64 18.52 24.04
C ALA A 347 -17.92 19.50 23.08
N GLY A 348 -18.58 19.85 21.98
CA GLY A 348 -18.02 20.65 20.89
C GLY A 348 -18.57 20.21 19.53
N SER A 349 -18.07 20.83 18.46
CA SER A 349 -18.41 20.42 17.09
C SER A 349 -17.77 19.05 16.80
N PRO A 350 -18.53 18.07 16.30
CA PRO A 350 -17.96 16.79 15.89
C PRO A 350 -16.96 16.92 14.72
N LEU A 351 -17.13 17.95 13.90
CA LEU A 351 -16.21 18.28 12.80
C LEU A 351 -14.86 18.78 13.32
N ASP A 352 -14.85 19.57 14.41
CA ASP A 352 -13.61 20.03 15.05
C ASP A 352 -12.92 18.87 15.79
N ALA A 353 -13.71 18.05 16.50
CA ALA A 353 -13.21 16.85 17.17
C ALA A 353 -12.56 15.86 16.19
N TYR A 354 -13.05 15.80 14.94
CA TYR A 354 -12.42 15.02 13.89
C TYR A 354 -11.11 15.64 13.41
N LEU A 355 -11.03 16.96 13.21
CA LEU A 355 -9.76 17.63 12.88
C LEU A 355 -8.69 17.41 13.97
N ASP A 356 -9.08 17.52 15.24
CA ASP A 356 -8.19 17.24 16.38
C ASP A 356 -7.73 15.78 16.39
N HIS A 357 -8.62 14.84 16.05
CA HIS A 357 -8.25 13.43 15.90
C HIS A 357 -7.27 13.21 14.75
N VAL A 358 -7.47 13.85 13.61
CA VAL A 358 -6.51 13.76 12.49
C VAL A 358 -5.16 14.36 12.87
N ARG A 359 -5.11 15.45 13.65
CA ARG A 359 -3.85 15.97 14.23
C ARG A 359 -3.16 14.95 15.13
N GLN A 360 -3.91 14.29 16.02
CA GLN A 360 -3.37 13.23 16.88
C GLN A 360 -2.86 12.04 16.07
N LEU A 361 -3.55 11.67 14.99
CA LEU A 361 -3.06 10.65 14.06
C LEU A 361 -1.79 11.11 13.33
N ALA A 362 -1.69 12.38 12.94
CA ALA A 362 -0.48 12.94 12.31
C ALA A 362 0.73 12.84 13.23
N ASP A 363 0.57 13.17 14.53
CA ASP A 363 1.62 13.03 15.55
C ASP A 363 2.08 11.58 15.73
N GLN A 364 1.22 10.61 15.40
CA GLN A 364 1.51 9.18 15.43
C GLN A 364 2.04 8.64 14.08
N GLY A 365 2.20 9.48 13.05
CA GLY A 365 2.55 9.04 11.69
C GLY A 365 1.44 8.29 10.96
N ARG A 366 0.20 8.42 11.42
CA ARG A 366 -0.99 7.66 10.99
C ARG A 366 -2.08 8.51 10.33
N ALA A 367 -1.82 9.79 10.09
CA ALA A 367 -2.76 10.64 9.35
C ALA A 367 -3.14 10.01 7.98
N PRO A 368 -4.37 10.24 7.50
CA PRO A 368 -4.78 9.79 6.17
C PRO A 368 -3.95 10.48 5.09
N HIS A 369 -3.81 9.80 3.95
CA HIS A 369 -3.17 10.39 2.78
C HIS A 369 -4.20 10.95 1.79
N LEU A 370 -5.43 10.40 1.79
CA LEU A 370 -6.54 10.84 0.95
C LEU A 370 -7.83 10.95 1.77
N ILE A 371 -8.69 11.89 1.39
CA ILE A 371 -10.05 12.04 1.88
C ILE A 371 -11.02 11.84 0.72
N ILE A 372 -12.06 11.03 0.95
CA ILE A 372 -13.21 10.92 0.06
C ILE A 372 -14.43 11.38 0.87
N ALA A 373 -15.05 12.49 0.46
CA ALA A 373 -16.26 13.01 1.08
C ALA A 373 -17.49 12.76 0.19
N THR A 374 -18.44 11.94 0.65
CA THR A 374 -19.57 11.47 -0.19
C THR A 374 -20.86 12.25 -0.01
N GLY A 375 -20.80 13.58 -0.04
CA GLY A 375 -21.99 14.44 -0.08
C GLY A 375 -22.48 14.95 1.26
N ASP A 376 -23.47 15.83 1.16
CA ASP A 376 -24.05 16.62 2.23
C ASP A 376 -22.98 17.37 3.02
N LEU A 377 -22.14 18.09 2.26
CA LEU A 377 -21.09 18.92 2.82
C LEU A 377 -21.69 20.11 3.57
N VAL A 378 -22.76 20.68 3.01
CA VAL A 378 -23.55 21.73 3.64
C VAL A 378 -24.94 21.25 3.96
N ASN A 379 -25.60 21.92 4.90
CA ASN A 379 -27.01 21.66 5.17
C ASN A 379 -27.90 22.26 4.07
N ARG A 380 -27.47 23.38 3.48
CA ARG A 380 -28.13 24.08 2.37
C ARG A 380 -27.11 24.77 1.46
N PRO A 381 -27.41 24.97 0.17
CA PRO A 381 -26.50 25.57 -0.80
C PRO A 381 -26.48 27.10 -0.69
N VAL A 382 -25.99 27.61 0.45
CA VAL A 382 -25.81 29.03 0.73
C VAL A 382 -24.31 29.33 0.82
N ASP A 383 -23.87 30.47 0.28
CA ASP A 383 -22.44 30.78 0.16
C ASP A 383 -21.70 30.80 1.52
N ALA A 384 -22.33 31.29 2.60
CA ALA A 384 -21.72 31.28 3.94
C ALA A 384 -21.46 29.85 4.48
N ASP A 385 -22.38 28.92 4.23
CA ASP A 385 -22.22 27.52 4.61
C ASP A 385 -21.13 26.86 3.76
N GLY A 386 -21.11 27.16 2.46
CA GLY A 386 -20.07 26.73 1.53
C GLY A 386 -18.68 27.23 1.91
N GLU A 387 -18.55 28.49 2.31
CA GLU A 387 -17.29 29.08 2.79
C GLU A 387 -16.79 28.37 4.07
N THR A 388 -17.70 28.04 4.98
CA THR A 388 -17.38 27.31 6.21
C THR A 388 -16.91 25.88 5.90
N ALA A 389 -17.61 25.18 5.02
CA ALA A 389 -17.23 23.84 4.56
C ALA A 389 -15.88 23.84 3.85
N LEU A 390 -15.63 24.81 2.96
CA LEU A 390 -14.33 24.97 2.29
C LEU A 390 -13.19 25.24 3.27
N ALA A 391 -13.41 26.11 4.25
CA ALA A 391 -12.41 26.39 5.28
C ALA A 391 -12.06 25.13 6.07
N TRP A 392 -13.07 24.31 6.42
CA TRP A 392 -12.87 23.04 7.10
C TRP A 392 -12.11 22.02 6.23
N LEU A 393 -12.48 21.88 4.94
CA LEU A 393 -11.79 20.98 4.01
C LEU A 393 -10.31 21.38 3.82
N ARG A 394 -10.02 22.68 3.72
CA ARG A 394 -8.62 23.18 3.64
C ARG A 394 -7.85 22.87 4.92
N ALA A 395 -8.46 23.09 6.08
CA ALA A 395 -7.84 22.73 7.36
C ALA A 395 -7.57 21.22 7.48
N LEU A 396 -8.47 20.37 6.95
CA LEU A 396 -8.25 18.93 6.88
C LEU A 396 -7.13 18.56 5.90
N GLU A 397 -7.09 19.20 4.74
CA GLU A 397 -6.07 18.97 3.69
C GLU A 397 -4.65 19.25 4.20
N GLU A 398 -4.46 20.30 5.02
CA GLU A 398 -3.19 20.63 5.66
C GLU A 398 -2.70 19.55 6.65
N LEU A 399 -3.60 18.68 7.12
CA LEU A 399 -3.27 17.61 8.08
C LEU A 399 -2.97 16.26 7.39
N LEU A 400 -3.11 16.17 6.07
CA LEU A 400 -2.90 14.92 5.35
C LEU A 400 -1.41 14.56 5.26
N ALA A 401 -1.12 13.28 5.43
CA ALA A 401 0.24 12.77 5.29
C ALA A 401 0.64 12.63 3.81
N GLY A 402 1.93 12.83 3.53
CA GLY A 402 2.52 12.43 2.25
C GLY A 402 2.58 10.91 2.09
N HIS A 403 2.63 10.42 0.85
CA HIS A 403 2.82 9.01 0.52
C HIS A 403 3.68 8.88 -0.74
N ALA A 404 4.57 7.89 -0.80
CA ALA A 404 5.51 7.75 -1.92
C ALA A 404 4.81 7.50 -3.27
N ASP A 405 3.70 6.77 -3.26
CA ASP A 405 2.89 6.47 -4.45
C ASP A 405 1.89 7.58 -4.82
N LEU A 406 1.99 8.75 -4.19
CA LEU A 406 1.10 9.88 -4.39
C LEU A 406 1.89 11.11 -4.84
N ARG A 407 1.67 11.59 -6.06
CA ARG A 407 2.46 12.67 -6.66
C ARG A 407 2.14 14.03 -6.03
N PRO A 408 3.06 15.03 -6.05
CA PRO A 408 2.81 16.34 -5.45
C PRO A 408 1.57 17.09 -5.98
N GLY A 409 1.16 16.84 -7.24
CA GLY A 409 -0.03 17.47 -7.84
C GLY A 409 -1.28 16.60 -7.85
N ASP A 410 -1.22 15.40 -7.28
CA ASP A 410 -2.40 14.53 -7.19
C ASP A 410 -3.37 15.12 -6.15
N PRO A 411 -4.68 15.24 -6.46
CA PRO A 411 -5.65 15.76 -5.51
C PRO A 411 -5.72 14.87 -4.28
N ARG A 412 -5.84 15.47 -3.09
CA ARG A 412 -5.88 14.74 -1.81
C ARG A 412 -7.27 14.61 -1.22
N VAL A 413 -8.19 15.47 -1.64
CA VAL A 413 -9.58 15.49 -1.22
C VAL A 413 -10.45 15.32 -2.45
N LEU A 414 -11.31 14.31 -2.44
CA LEU A 414 -12.26 13.99 -3.50
C LEU A 414 -13.68 14.15 -2.98
N LEU A 415 -14.57 14.75 -3.76
CA LEU A 415 -15.94 15.06 -3.35
C LEU A 415 -16.96 14.40 -4.27
N THR A 416 -18.11 14.02 -3.70
CA THR A 416 -19.37 13.93 -4.45
C THR A 416 -20.39 14.83 -3.76
N GLY A 417 -21.31 15.43 -4.50
CA GLY A 417 -22.44 16.16 -3.90
C GLY A 417 -23.54 15.20 -3.46
N GLY A 418 -24.17 15.51 -2.31
CA GLY A 418 -25.38 14.88 -1.80
C GLY A 418 -26.64 15.69 -2.12
N ASN A 419 -27.78 15.29 -1.56
CA ASN A 419 -29.05 15.97 -1.83
C ASN A 419 -29.13 17.36 -1.16
N HIS A 420 -28.39 17.62 -0.08
CA HIS A 420 -28.33 18.95 0.56
C HIS A 420 -27.41 19.93 -0.17
N ASP A 421 -26.54 19.42 -1.04
CA ASP A 421 -25.57 20.21 -1.80
C ASP A 421 -26.16 20.83 -3.09
N VAL A 422 -27.45 20.62 -3.35
CA VAL A 422 -28.16 21.02 -4.57
C VAL A 422 -29.18 22.12 -4.30
N SER A 423 -29.30 23.10 -5.19
CA SER A 423 -30.27 24.20 -5.06
C SER A 423 -31.70 23.75 -5.39
N TRP A 424 -32.43 23.33 -4.36
CA TRP A 424 -33.85 22.93 -4.44
C TRP A 424 -34.79 24.02 -4.96
N GLU A 425 -34.46 25.30 -4.81
CA GLU A 425 -35.20 26.41 -5.42
C GLU A 425 -35.25 26.32 -6.95
N LEU A 426 -34.26 25.66 -7.54
CA LEU A 426 -34.06 25.50 -8.98
C LEU A 426 -34.48 24.11 -9.48
N CYS A 427 -35.17 23.30 -8.66
CA CYS A 427 -35.61 21.95 -9.07
C CYS A 427 -36.60 21.94 -10.25
N LEU A 428 -37.30 23.06 -10.48
CA LEU A 428 -38.23 23.28 -11.60
C LEU A 428 -37.69 24.27 -12.65
N ASP A 429 -36.39 24.58 -12.64
CA ASP A 429 -35.77 25.44 -13.65
C ASP A 429 -35.83 24.77 -15.04
N GLU A 430 -35.89 25.58 -16.10
CA GLU A 430 -35.87 25.08 -17.49
C GLU A 430 -34.53 24.41 -17.84
N ASP A 431 -33.44 24.82 -17.18
CA ASP A 431 -32.17 24.12 -17.22
C ASP A 431 -32.00 23.23 -15.97
N PRO A 432 -32.15 21.90 -16.10
CA PRO A 432 -31.97 20.97 -14.99
C PRO A 432 -30.59 21.06 -14.32
N GLN A 433 -29.56 21.54 -15.02
CA GLN A 433 -28.22 21.64 -14.45
C GLN A 433 -28.00 22.90 -13.60
N ALA A 434 -28.92 23.87 -13.66
CA ALA A 434 -28.82 25.10 -12.88
C ALA A 434 -28.69 24.83 -11.37
N ARG A 435 -29.39 23.81 -10.86
CA ARG A 435 -29.38 23.39 -9.46
C ARG A 435 -28.01 22.90 -8.95
N HIS A 436 -27.13 22.48 -9.85
CA HIS A 436 -25.80 21.93 -9.54
C HIS A 436 -24.68 22.97 -9.64
N ARG A 437 -24.95 24.15 -10.22
CA ARG A 437 -23.94 25.18 -10.47
C ARG A 437 -23.36 25.76 -9.18
N TRP A 438 -24.16 25.83 -8.11
CA TRP A 438 -23.68 26.32 -6.81
C TRP A 438 -22.54 25.44 -6.28
N PHE A 439 -22.77 24.12 -6.20
CA PHE A 439 -21.77 23.16 -5.72
C PHE A 439 -20.50 23.22 -6.57
N ALA A 440 -20.65 23.18 -7.90
CA ALA A 440 -19.53 23.24 -8.82
C ALA A 440 -18.70 24.53 -8.69
N ARG A 441 -19.36 25.68 -8.44
CA ARG A 441 -18.67 26.95 -8.21
C ARG A 441 -17.92 26.97 -6.89
N VAL A 442 -18.60 26.59 -5.80
CA VAL A 442 -18.04 26.66 -4.44
C VAL A 442 -16.87 25.69 -4.30
N PHE A 443 -17.04 24.45 -4.75
CA PHE A 443 -16.05 23.39 -4.59
C PHE A 443 -15.16 23.15 -5.81
N ALA A 444 -15.05 24.13 -6.73
CA ALA A 444 -14.26 24.04 -7.96
C ALA A 444 -12.80 23.62 -7.78
N GLY A 445 -12.22 23.87 -6.59
CA GLY A 445 -10.86 23.46 -6.24
C GLY A 445 -10.68 21.96 -5.98
N TYR A 446 -11.77 21.22 -5.83
CA TYR A 446 -11.76 19.79 -5.50
C TYR A 446 -12.42 18.97 -6.62
N PRO A 447 -11.83 17.83 -7.03
CA PRO A 447 -12.46 16.96 -8.02
C PRO A 447 -13.84 16.46 -7.57
N HIS A 448 -14.82 16.58 -8.46
CA HIS A 448 -16.20 16.13 -8.26
C HIS A 448 -16.84 15.64 -9.59
N PRO A 449 -18.03 15.02 -9.57
CA PRO A 449 -18.66 14.42 -10.77
C PRO A 449 -19.14 15.38 -11.87
N ASP A 450 -18.99 16.70 -11.68
CA ASP A 450 -19.34 17.76 -12.64
C ASP A 450 -20.81 17.73 -13.07
N LEU A 451 -21.76 17.57 -12.13
CA LEU A 451 -23.18 17.49 -12.46
C LEU A 451 -23.72 18.71 -13.21
N HIS A 452 -23.17 19.90 -12.96
CA HIS A 452 -23.48 21.14 -13.69
C HIS A 452 -23.24 21.07 -15.21
N GLU A 453 -22.48 20.09 -15.72
CA GLU A 453 -22.25 19.89 -17.15
C GLU A 453 -23.39 19.07 -17.77
N PRO A 454 -24.11 19.59 -18.78
CA PRO A 454 -25.23 18.87 -19.40
C PRO A 454 -24.77 17.68 -20.25
N ASP A 455 -23.59 17.75 -20.86
CA ASP A 455 -23.02 16.64 -21.60
C ASP A 455 -22.38 15.61 -20.66
N THR A 456 -23.05 14.48 -20.46
CA THR A 456 -22.55 13.36 -19.66
C THR A 456 -21.20 12.80 -20.14
N ALA A 457 -20.80 13.04 -21.40
CA ALA A 457 -19.48 12.66 -21.91
C ALA A 457 -18.36 13.62 -21.44
N ALA A 458 -18.70 14.87 -21.15
CA ALA A 458 -17.77 15.88 -20.64
C ALA A 458 -17.51 15.74 -19.14
N ARG A 459 -18.44 15.14 -18.40
CA ARG A 459 -18.34 14.96 -16.93
C ARG A 459 -17.13 14.13 -16.52
N ARG A 460 -16.55 14.47 -15.37
CA ARG A 460 -15.52 13.65 -14.72
C ARG A 460 -16.11 12.34 -14.20
N VAL A 461 -15.44 11.24 -14.51
CA VAL A 461 -15.78 9.91 -13.98
C VAL A 461 -14.69 9.45 -13.02
N TYR A 462 -13.43 9.47 -13.45
CA TYR A 462 -12.32 8.95 -12.65
C TYR A 462 -11.35 10.04 -12.20
N VAL A 463 -10.82 9.86 -10.98
CA VAL A 463 -9.53 10.41 -10.56
C VAL A 463 -8.57 9.24 -10.39
N THR A 464 -7.39 9.33 -11.00
CA THR A 464 -6.40 8.24 -11.07
C THR A 464 -5.12 8.61 -10.35
N TYR A 465 -4.59 7.66 -9.59
CA TYR A 465 -3.29 7.70 -8.92
C TYR A 465 -2.42 6.57 -9.48
N PRO A 466 -1.66 6.83 -10.57
CA PRO A 466 -1.00 5.77 -11.33
C PRO A 466 0.03 4.98 -10.53
N ASP A 467 0.81 5.66 -9.68
CA ASP A 467 1.90 5.03 -8.93
C ASP A 467 1.35 4.13 -7.81
N ALA A 468 0.17 4.46 -7.27
CA ALA A 468 -0.58 3.62 -6.33
C ALA A 468 -1.37 2.51 -7.02
N GLY A 469 -1.52 2.54 -8.35
CA GLY A 469 -2.46 1.70 -9.08
C GLY A 469 -3.88 1.85 -8.53
N LEU A 470 -4.32 3.08 -8.22
CA LEU A 470 -5.64 3.37 -7.64
C LEU A 470 -6.43 4.28 -8.57
N ARG A 471 -7.71 4.02 -8.73
CA ARG A 471 -8.65 4.99 -9.32
C ARG A 471 -9.95 5.04 -8.54
N VAL A 472 -10.51 6.24 -8.44
CA VAL A 472 -11.77 6.50 -7.74
C VAL A 472 -12.77 7.03 -8.76
N ALA A 473 -13.87 6.31 -8.95
CA ALA A 473 -15.01 6.76 -9.72
C ALA A 473 -15.84 7.73 -8.86
N LEU A 474 -16.01 8.97 -9.29
CA LEU A 474 -16.85 9.97 -8.64
C LEU A 474 -18.22 9.96 -9.34
N LEU A 475 -19.25 9.48 -8.67
CA LEU A 475 -20.56 9.26 -9.28
C LEU A 475 -21.59 10.17 -8.62
N GLY A 476 -22.09 11.14 -9.38
CA GLY A 476 -23.12 12.04 -8.91
C GLY A 476 -24.47 11.32 -8.85
N THR A 477 -24.93 11.02 -7.64
CA THR A 477 -26.23 10.39 -7.40
C THR A 477 -27.35 11.39 -7.17
N ALA A 478 -27.04 12.65 -6.86
CA ALA A 478 -28.03 13.72 -6.68
C ALA A 478 -28.45 14.34 -8.04
N GLU A 479 -28.27 13.63 -9.16
CA GLU A 479 -28.58 14.11 -10.52
C GLU A 479 -29.98 14.74 -10.61
N SER A 480 -30.97 14.07 -10.04
CA SER A 480 -32.38 14.50 -10.03
C SER A 480 -32.59 15.79 -9.24
N GLY A 481 -31.90 16.00 -8.12
CA GLY A 481 -31.99 17.21 -7.31
C GLY A 481 -33.43 17.64 -7.01
N GLY A 482 -34.30 16.67 -6.70
CA GLY A 482 -35.72 16.91 -6.45
C GLY A 482 -36.65 16.90 -7.65
N GLU A 483 -36.19 16.51 -8.84
CA GLU A 483 -37.03 16.44 -10.05
C GLU A 483 -38.24 15.50 -9.87
N PRO A 484 -39.47 15.93 -10.20
CA PRO A 484 -40.67 15.13 -9.95
C PRO A 484 -40.80 13.98 -10.94
N ALA A 485 -40.98 12.76 -10.43
CA ALA A 485 -41.24 11.57 -11.25
C ALA A 485 -42.67 11.54 -11.83
N HIS A 486 -43.64 12.20 -11.18
CA HIS A 486 -45.05 12.23 -11.60
C HIS A 486 -45.65 13.65 -11.50
N ASP A 487 -46.73 13.92 -12.24
CA ASP A 487 -47.42 15.22 -12.19
C ASP A 487 -47.92 15.59 -10.79
N ARG A 488 -48.31 14.59 -9.98
CA ARG A 488 -48.68 14.82 -8.57
C ARG A 488 -47.49 15.34 -7.74
N ASP A 489 -46.27 14.89 -8.07
CA ASP A 489 -45.04 15.28 -7.38
C ASP A 489 -44.65 16.69 -7.85
N ARG A 490 -44.90 17.04 -9.13
CA ARG A 490 -44.74 18.39 -9.66
C ARG A 490 -45.64 19.40 -8.94
N THR A 491 -46.93 19.11 -8.77
CA THR A 491 -47.85 19.97 -7.99
C THR A 491 -47.41 20.09 -6.52
N ARG A 492 -46.78 19.05 -5.96
CA ARG A 492 -46.22 19.08 -4.61
C ARG A 492 -44.98 19.98 -4.53
N LEU A 493 -44.10 19.92 -5.54
CA LEU A 493 -42.91 20.76 -5.67
C LEU A 493 -43.24 22.23 -5.98
N GLU A 494 -44.28 22.48 -6.76
CA GLU A 494 -44.79 23.85 -7.00
C GLU A 494 -45.26 24.47 -5.69
N ARG A 495 -46.07 23.73 -4.91
CA ARG A 495 -46.51 24.16 -3.57
C ARG A 495 -45.31 24.33 -2.62
N PHE A 496 -44.35 23.41 -2.66
CA PHE A 496 -43.10 23.52 -1.92
C PHE A 496 -42.39 24.81 -2.24
N ARG A 497 -42.11 25.07 -3.52
CA ARG A 497 -41.41 26.28 -3.97
C ARG A 497 -42.12 27.54 -3.47
N GLU A 498 -43.44 27.59 -3.58
CA GLU A 498 -44.24 28.71 -3.05
C GLU A 498 -44.07 28.88 -1.53
N THR A 499 -44.21 27.79 -0.76
CA THR A 499 -44.03 27.83 0.71
C THR A 499 -42.59 28.09 1.14
N TYR A 500 -41.61 27.58 0.39
CA TYR A 500 -40.18 27.73 0.64
C TYR A 500 -39.79 29.18 0.41
N VAL A 501 -40.13 29.75 -0.76
CA VAL A 501 -39.86 31.16 -1.10
C VAL A 501 -40.52 32.06 -0.06
N ALA A 502 -41.77 31.79 0.32
CA ALA A 502 -42.44 32.58 1.36
C ALA A 502 -41.75 32.48 2.74
N ALA A 503 -41.23 31.31 3.13
CA ALA A 503 -40.52 31.12 4.39
C ALA A 503 -39.10 31.73 4.37
N ALA A 504 -38.41 31.62 3.24
CA ALA A 504 -37.10 32.22 3.01
C ALA A 504 -37.19 33.76 3.00
N ASP A 505 -38.16 34.33 2.29
CA ASP A 505 -38.45 35.77 2.26
C ASP A 505 -38.81 36.30 3.66
N ALA A 506 -39.44 35.48 4.49
CA ALA A 506 -39.77 35.81 5.88
C ALA A 506 -38.61 35.60 6.86
N ALA A 507 -37.46 35.08 6.40
CA ALA A 507 -36.33 34.66 7.24
C ALA A 507 -36.71 33.68 8.37
N ASP A 508 -37.74 32.85 8.15
CA ASP A 508 -38.19 31.83 9.12
C ASP A 508 -37.39 30.53 8.92
N GLU A 509 -36.22 30.47 9.56
CA GLU A 509 -35.29 29.34 9.44
C GLU A 509 -35.89 28.00 9.89
N ASP A 510 -36.77 27.99 10.89
CA ASP A 510 -37.42 26.77 11.38
C ASP A 510 -38.50 26.28 10.41
N ALA A 511 -39.24 27.19 9.77
CA ALA A 511 -40.17 26.84 8.69
C ALA A 511 -39.43 26.32 7.46
N VAL A 512 -38.36 27.01 7.01
CA VAL A 512 -37.54 26.53 5.90
C VAL A 512 -36.96 25.16 6.21
N ARG A 513 -36.43 24.94 7.42
CA ARG A 513 -35.90 23.63 7.84
C ARG A 513 -36.96 22.53 7.76
N ARG A 514 -38.16 22.74 8.31
CA ARG A 514 -39.24 21.73 8.26
C ARG A 514 -39.64 21.40 6.82
N ILE A 515 -39.74 22.44 5.97
CA ILE A 515 -40.12 22.31 4.57
C ILE A 515 -39.06 21.52 3.81
N VAL A 516 -37.79 21.84 4.01
CA VAL A 516 -36.64 21.15 3.40
C VAL A 516 -36.59 19.67 3.81
N LEU A 517 -36.74 19.36 5.10
CA LEU A 517 -36.75 17.98 5.62
C LEU A 517 -37.88 17.10 5.05
N GLU A 518 -39.04 17.69 4.76
CA GLU A 518 -40.15 16.95 4.16
C GLU A 518 -39.81 16.54 2.72
N PHE A 519 -39.05 17.36 1.99
CA PHE A 519 -38.80 17.19 0.55
C PHE A 519 -37.49 16.49 0.21
N GLU A 520 -36.46 16.58 1.05
CA GLU A 520 -35.21 15.81 0.89
C GLU A 520 -35.48 14.30 0.82
N ARG A 521 -36.48 13.82 1.57
CA ARG A 521 -36.97 12.43 1.57
C ARG A 521 -37.57 12.00 0.21
N HIS A 522 -37.76 12.95 -0.70
CA HIS A 522 -38.32 12.75 -2.02
C HIS A 522 -37.28 12.88 -3.15
N ASP A 523 -35.96 13.02 -2.89
CA ASP A 523 -34.94 13.00 -3.95
C ASP A 523 -34.66 11.56 -4.44
N PRO A 524 -34.96 11.21 -5.71
CA PRO A 524 -34.57 9.93 -6.25
C PRO A 524 -33.08 9.97 -6.64
N GLY A 525 -32.25 9.29 -5.86
CA GLY A 525 -30.86 9.07 -6.25
C GLY A 525 -30.76 8.39 -7.61
N VAL A 526 -30.02 8.94 -8.57
CA VAL A 526 -29.86 8.35 -9.91
C VAL A 526 -28.48 8.66 -10.48
N ILE A 527 -27.89 7.69 -11.18
CA ILE A 527 -26.63 7.89 -11.90
C ILE A 527 -26.94 7.96 -13.39
N ALA A 528 -26.52 9.04 -14.07
CA ALA A 528 -26.75 9.23 -15.49
C ALA A 528 -26.19 8.06 -16.33
N ARG A 529 -26.98 7.57 -17.30
CA ARG A 529 -26.59 6.41 -18.13
C ARG A 529 -25.28 6.63 -18.89
N GLY A 530 -25.07 7.83 -19.46
CA GLY A 530 -23.83 8.14 -20.18
C GLY A 530 -22.58 8.10 -19.30
N VAL A 531 -22.72 8.31 -17.99
CA VAL A 531 -21.63 8.13 -17.01
C VAL A 531 -21.39 6.64 -16.75
N LEU A 532 -22.45 5.85 -16.57
CA LEU A 532 -22.34 4.39 -16.40
C LEU A 532 -21.66 3.75 -17.61
N ASP A 533 -22.05 4.13 -18.83
CA ASP A 533 -21.49 3.57 -20.07
C ASP A 533 -19.97 3.82 -20.23
N ARG A 534 -19.39 4.75 -19.44
CA ARG A 534 -17.96 5.08 -19.42
C ARG A 534 -17.18 4.36 -18.32
N LEU A 535 -17.87 3.65 -17.42
CA LEU A 535 -17.20 2.81 -16.42
C LEU A 535 -16.55 1.63 -17.13
N THR A 536 -15.24 1.48 -16.94
CA THR A 536 -14.43 0.49 -17.64
C THR A 536 -13.48 -0.17 -16.68
N ARG A 537 -13.03 -1.39 -16.97
CA ARG A 537 -11.95 -2.05 -16.20
C ARG A 537 -10.59 -1.58 -16.69
N GLU A 538 -9.71 -1.17 -15.76
CA GLU A 538 -8.32 -0.81 -16.06
C GLU A 538 -7.35 -1.81 -15.40
N PRO A 539 -6.55 -2.57 -16.17
CA PRO A 539 -5.55 -3.48 -15.63
C PRO A 539 -4.51 -2.75 -14.76
N GLY A 540 -4.10 -3.36 -13.65
CA GLY A 540 -3.13 -2.77 -12.72
C GLY A 540 -3.72 -1.72 -11.77
N TYR A 541 -5.03 -1.45 -11.85
CA TYR A 541 -5.72 -0.53 -10.94
C TYR A 541 -6.74 -1.22 -10.05
N VAL A 542 -6.67 -0.95 -8.74
CA VAL A 542 -7.81 -1.12 -7.85
C VAL A 542 -8.79 0.03 -8.06
N SER A 543 -10.08 -0.29 -8.20
CA SER A 543 -11.12 0.68 -8.51
C SER A 543 -12.06 0.84 -7.32
N LEU A 544 -12.17 2.08 -6.82
CA LEU A 544 -13.18 2.46 -5.84
C LEU A 544 -14.27 3.28 -6.53
N ALA A 545 -15.47 3.31 -5.97
CA ALA A 545 -16.52 4.26 -6.37
C ALA A 545 -16.99 5.04 -5.15
N ALA A 546 -17.17 6.34 -5.31
CA ALA A 546 -17.69 7.27 -4.31
C ALA A 546 -18.99 7.87 -4.84
N LEU A 547 -20.03 7.87 -4.01
CA LEU A 547 -21.37 8.32 -4.35
C LEU A 547 -22.17 8.60 -3.08
N HIS A 548 -23.17 9.46 -3.10
CA HIS A 548 -23.90 9.83 -1.89
C HIS A 548 -25.01 8.82 -1.52
N HIS A 549 -25.96 8.60 -2.42
CA HIS A 549 -27.13 7.74 -2.18
C HIS A 549 -26.76 6.25 -2.23
N PRO A 550 -27.18 5.39 -1.29
CA PRO A 550 -26.77 3.99 -1.28
C PRO A 550 -27.26 3.21 -2.49
N LEU A 551 -26.44 2.28 -2.98
CA LEU A 551 -26.81 1.33 -4.04
C LEU A 551 -27.60 0.13 -3.50
N SER A 552 -27.37 -0.23 -2.24
CA SER A 552 -27.94 -1.43 -1.61
C SER A 552 -28.97 -1.04 -0.56
N PRO A 553 -29.94 -1.92 -0.28
CA PRO A 553 -30.81 -1.73 0.87
C PRO A 553 -29.97 -1.69 2.15
N VAL A 554 -29.84 -0.49 2.73
CA VAL A 554 -29.24 -0.29 4.04
C VAL A 554 -30.35 -0.46 5.08
N PRO A 555 -30.09 -1.05 6.27
CA PRO A 555 -31.07 -1.07 7.35
C PRO A 555 -31.54 0.36 7.65
N ALA A 556 -32.79 0.68 7.32
CA ALA A 556 -33.36 2.00 7.53
C ALA A 556 -34.23 2.00 8.79
N VAL A 557 -34.07 3.03 9.61
CA VAL A 557 -35.00 3.32 10.74
C VAL A 557 -36.22 4.12 10.28
N GLU A 558 -36.22 4.56 9.01
CA GLU A 558 -37.26 5.39 8.40
C GLU A 558 -37.80 4.76 7.10
N ILE A 559 -39.10 4.97 6.83
CA ILE A 559 -39.72 4.65 5.54
C ILE A 559 -39.82 5.95 4.73
N ALA A 560 -38.90 6.12 3.76
CA ALA A 560 -38.93 7.20 2.78
C ALA A 560 -39.24 6.68 1.36
N PRO A 561 -39.86 7.49 0.48
CA PRO A 561 -40.15 7.10 -0.90
C PRO A 561 -38.92 6.71 -1.71
N TYR A 562 -37.79 7.37 -1.44
CA TYR A 562 -36.49 7.03 -2.01
C TYR A 562 -35.46 6.97 -0.89
N SER A 563 -34.84 5.81 -0.70
CA SER A 563 -33.80 5.58 0.31
C SER A 563 -32.44 5.25 -0.30
N GLY A 564 -32.34 5.30 -1.63
CA GLY A 564 -31.17 4.89 -2.39
C GLY A 564 -31.36 5.10 -3.89
N VAL A 565 -30.42 4.59 -4.68
CA VAL A 565 -30.36 4.83 -6.12
C VAL A 565 -31.45 4.06 -6.88
N VAL A 566 -32.27 4.75 -7.67
CA VAL A 566 -33.41 4.16 -8.40
C VAL A 566 -32.98 3.24 -9.54
N ASN A 567 -31.84 3.51 -10.19
CA ASN A 567 -31.24 2.64 -11.20
C ASN A 567 -30.10 1.76 -10.66
N ALA A 568 -30.13 1.42 -9.35
CA ALA A 568 -29.08 0.67 -8.67
C ALA A 568 -28.73 -0.66 -9.36
N GLY A 569 -29.71 -1.38 -9.93
CA GLY A 569 -29.47 -2.64 -10.63
C GLY A 569 -28.51 -2.48 -11.82
N GLN A 570 -28.71 -1.44 -12.64
CA GLN A 570 -27.82 -1.11 -13.76
C GLN A 570 -26.45 -0.66 -13.25
N ALA A 571 -26.43 0.24 -12.27
CA ALA A 571 -25.18 0.76 -11.70
C ALA A 571 -24.30 -0.35 -11.12
N LYS A 572 -24.88 -1.27 -10.33
CA LYS A 572 -24.19 -2.42 -9.75
C LYS A 572 -23.62 -3.35 -10.80
N TRP A 573 -24.40 -3.65 -11.84
CA TRP A 573 -23.94 -4.49 -12.95
C TRP A 573 -22.71 -3.88 -13.62
N THR A 574 -22.82 -2.62 -14.02
CA THR A 574 -21.74 -1.90 -14.71
C THR A 574 -20.50 -1.76 -13.82
N MET A 575 -20.66 -1.47 -12.52
CA MET A 575 -19.54 -1.42 -11.57
C MET A 575 -18.83 -2.76 -11.43
N ALA A 576 -19.58 -3.86 -11.36
CA ALA A 576 -18.99 -5.19 -11.29
C ALA A 576 -18.24 -5.55 -12.59
N GLU A 577 -18.77 -5.19 -13.76
CA GLU A 577 -18.07 -5.36 -15.05
C GLU A 577 -16.80 -4.49 -15.15
N ALA A 578 -16.84 -3.28 -14.59
CA ALA A 578 -15.70 -2.38 -14.47
C ALA A 578 -14.69 -2.80 -13.39
N ALA A 579 -14.93 -3.92 -12.69
CA ALA A 579 -14.11 -4.45 -11.60
C ALA A 579 -13.96 -3.44 -10.42
N THR A 580 -15.05 -2.75 -10.06
CA THR A 580 -15.10 -1.91 -8.85
C THR A 580 -15.03 -2.78 -7.60
N SER A 581 -13.99 -2.59 -6.80
CA SER A 581 -13.70 -3.38 -5.59
C SER A 581 -14.51 -2.93 -4.39
N LEU A 582 -14.70 -1.61 -4.23
CA LEU A 582 -15.34 -1.00 -3.08
C LEU A 582 -16.18 0.21 -3.51
N VAL A 583 -17.41 0.28 -3.02
CA VAL A 583 -18.30 1.43 -3.12
C VAL A 583 -18.37 2.11 -1.76
N LEU A 584 -18.22 3.42 -1.73
CA LEU A 584 -18.30 4.29 -0.55
C LEU A 584 -19.54 5.18 -0.69
N HIS A 585 -20.37 5.22 0.35
CA HIS A 585 -21.56 6.08 0.36
C HIS A 585 -21.95 6.69 1.70
N GLY A 586 -22.85 7.67 1.63
CA GLY A 586 -23.42 8.39 2.77
C GLY A 586 -24.94 8.26 2.85
N HIS A 587 -25.60 9.40 3.05
CA HIS A 587 -27.05 9.63 2.98
C HIS A 587 -27.87 9.00 4.11
N THR A 588 -27.60 7.76 4.47
CA THR A 588 -28.37 7.08 5.51
C THR A 588 -27.88 7.43 6.91
N HIS A 589 -26.76 8.16 7.04
CA HIS A 589 -26.09 8.49 8.30
C HIS A 589 -25.65 7.26 9.13
N LEU A 590 -25.61 6.08 8.49
CA LEU A 590 -25.38 4.81 9.17
C LEU A 590 -24.09 4.13 8.71
N GLY A 591 -23.32 3.63 9.67
CA GLY A 591 -22.16 2.78 9.39
C GLY A 591 -22.61 1.41 8.91
N PHE A 592 -22.33 1.11 7.63
CA PHE A 592 -22.82 -0.10 6.97
C PHE A 592 -21.70 -0.77 6.18
N THR A 593 -21.67 -2.10 6.19
CA THR A 593 -20.78 -2.88 5.31
C THR A 593 -21.54 -4.03 4.68
N ALA A 594 -21.32 -4.26 3.39
CA ALA A 594 -21.91 -5.35 2.64
C ALA A 594 -20.99 -5.84 1.52
N ALA A 595 -21.38 -6.98 0.94
CA ALA A 595 -20.73 -7.57 -0.21
C ALA A 595 -21.78 -8.09 -1.17
N GLU A 596 -21.70 -7.65 -2.42
CA GLU A 596 -22.58 -8.10 -3.48
C GLU A 596 -21.80 -8.75 -4.59
N ARG A 597 -22.24 -9.93 -5.01
CA ARG A 597 -21.53 -10.77 -5.97
C ARG A 597 -22.31 -10.87 -7.27
N LEU A 598 -21.66 -10.51 -8.37
CA LEU A 598 -22.16 -10.78 -9.71
C LEU A 598 -21.99 -12.27 -10.01
N LEU A 599 -23.12 -12.97 -10.18
CA LEU A 599 -23.20 -14.40 -10.47
C LEU A 599 -23.56 -14.65 -11.93
N GLY A 600 -23.29 -15.86 -12.43
CA GLY A 600 -23.73 -16.29 -13.76
C GLY A 600 -22.95 -15.69 -14.93
N THR A 601 -21.85 -14.98 -14.68
CA THR A 601 -20.95 -14.46 -15.70
C THR A 601 -19.67 -15.31 -15.80
N ALA A 602 -18.97 -15.20 -16.94
CA ALA A 602 -17.68 -15.88 -17.14
C ALA A 602 -16.59 -15.44 -16.13
N ARG A 603 -16.79 -14.30 -15.46
CA ARG A 603 -15.88 -13.71 -14.48
C ARG A 603 -16.71 -13.16 -13.32
N PRO A 604 -17.07 -13.99 -12.32
CA PRO A 604 -17.77 -13.51 -11.14
C PRO A 604 -16.90 -12.45 -10.45
N TRP A 605 -17.55 -11.44 -9.89
CA TRP A 605 -16.89 -10.34 -9.20
C TRP A 605 -17.69 -9.96 -7.97
N THR A 606 -17.02 -9.81 -6.83
CA THR A 606 -17.63 -9.29 -5.61
C THR A 606 -17.24 -7.83 -5.41
N THR A 607 -18.24 -6.96 -5.33
CA THR A 607 -18.08 -5.55 -4.94
C THR A 607 -18.43 -5.41 -3.47
N ARG A 608 -17.50 -4.85 -2.68
CA ARG A 608 -17.76 -4.46 -1.29
C ARG A 608 -18.44 -3.10 -1.26
N ILE A 609 -19.28 -2.85 -0.28
CA ILE A 609 -20.03 -1.60 -0.13
C ILE A 609 -19.88 -1.15 1.31
N ALA A 610 -19.55 0.13 1.51
CA ALA A 610 -19.35 0.72 2.81
C ALA A 610 -20.08 2.07 2.92
N GLY A 611 -21.09 2.12 3.80
CA GLY A 611 -21.72 3.35 4.26
C GLY A 611 -20.93 3.91 5.44
N ALA A 612 -20.66 5.22 5.47
CA ALA A 612 -20.11 5.86 6.65
C ALA A 612 -21.24 6.40 7.55
N PRO A 613 -21.08 6.37 8.88
CA PRO A 613 -21.90 7.17 9.77
C PRO A 613 -21.75 8.65 9.40
N ALA A 614 -22.77 9.46 9.67
CA ALA A 614 -22.65 10.89 9.50
C ALA A 614 -21.54 11.46 10.39
N LEU A 615 -20.75 12.41 9.87
CA LEU A 615 -19.74 13.06 10.70
C LEU A 615 -20.33 14.20 11.52
N GLY A 616 -21.30 14.96 10.96
CA GLY A 616 -21.87 16.15 11.58
C GLY A 616 -23.38 16.13 11.81
N SER A 617 -24.13 15.27 11.10
CA SER A 617 -25.60 15.31 11.11
C SER A 617 -26.23 15.00 12.47
N ARG A 618 -27.24 15.78 12.86
CA ARG A 618 -28.10 15.52 14.04
C ARG A 618 -29.27 14.58 13.75
N GLU A 619 -29.46 14.21 12.50
CA GLU A 619 -30.62 13.45 12.04
C GLU A 619 -30.42 11.94 12.11
N SER A 620 -29.47 11.50 12.94
CA SER A 620 -29.21 10.09 13.21
C SER A 620 -29.04 9.85 14.70
N ASP A 621 -29.62 8.75 15.17
CA ASP A 621 -29.33 8.20 16.49
C ASP A 621 -27.97 7.48 16.51
N GLU A 622 -27.38 7.17 15.35
CA GLU A 622 -26.03 6.59 15.23
C GLU A 622 -24.93 7.60 15.55
N ARG A 623 -23.94 7.16 16.31
CA ARG A 623 -22.80 7.97 16.75
C ARG A 623 -22.02 8.51 15.56
N ASN A 624 -21.53 9.76 15.69
CA ASN A 624 -20.70 10.40 14.66
C ASN A 624 -19.50 9.51 14.31
N GLY A 625 -19.13 9.45 13.04
CA GLY A 625 -18.13 8.50 12.58
C GLY A 625 -17.60 8.75 11.18
N TYR A 626 -16.67 7.89 10.76
CA TYR A 626 -16.11 7.84 9.42
C TYR A 626 -15.63 6.41 9.12
N ASN A 627 -15.28 6.11 7.87
CA ASN A 627 -14.64 4.86 7.49
C ASN A 627 -13.15 5.07 7.21
N GLU A 628 -12.30 4.15 7.68
CA GLU A 628 -10.90 4.03 7.25
C GLU A 628 -10.81 2.94 6.18
N VAL A 629 -10.28 3.30 5.02
CA VAL A 629 -9.95 2.39 3.93
C VAL A 629 -8.43 2.32 3.80
N PHE A 630 -7.92 1.10 3.75
CA PHE A 630 -6.51 0.81 3.62
C PHE A 630 -6.28 0.10 2.29
N VAL A 631 -5.37 0.61 1.47
CA VAL A 631 -4.98 0.02 0.19
C VAL A 631 -3.51 -0.35 0.25
N ALA A 632 -3.21 -1.65 0.27
CA ALA A 632 -1.87 -2.18 0.24
C ALA A 632 -1.55 -2.72 -1.15
N ARG A 633 -0.47 -2.26 -1.75
CA ARG A 633 0.04 -2.75 -3.04
C ARG A 633 1.20 -3.72 -2.83
N GLU A 634 1.26 -4.74 -3.68
CA GLU A 634 2.39 -5.65 -3.82
C GLU A 634 2.61 -5.95 -5.30
N GLY A 635 3.67 -5.38 -5.87
CA GLY A 635 3.87 -5.39 -7.32
C GLY A 635 2.68 -4.74 -8.04
N GLY A 636 1.95 -5.54 -8.81
CA GLY A 636 0.75 -5.14 -9.55
C GLY A 636 -0.57 -5.58 -8.90
N ASP A 637 -0.53 -6.23 -7.75
CA ASP A 637 -1.69 -6.70 -7.01
C ASP A 637 -2.02 -5.79 -5.83
N HIS A 638 -3.28 -5.84 -5.37
CA HIS A 638 -3.78 -5.05 -4.24
C HIS A 638 -4.49 -5.92 -3.21
N ALA A 639 -4.35 -5.53 -1.95
CA ALA A 639 -5.15 -5.97 -0.83
C ALA A 639 -5.79 -4.77 -0.16
N LEU A 640 -7.04 -4.92 0.30
CA LEU A 640 -7.77 -3.86 0.98
C LEU A 640 -8.14 -4.28 2.38
N ALA A 641 -8.22 -3.30 3.26
CA ALA A 641 -8.88 -3.43 4.54
C ALA A 641 -9.80 -2.23 4.79
N LEU A 642 -10.87 -2.43 5.56
CA LEU A 642 -11.86 -1.42 5.88
C LEU A 642 -12.28 -1.56 7.35
N ARG A 643 -12.49 -0.43 8.03
CA ARG A 643 -13.23 -0.40 9.30
C ARG A 643 -13.97 0.93 9.47
N THR A 644 -15.05 0.90 10.24
CA THR A 644 -15.75 2.12 10.70
C THR A 644 -15.18 2.58 12.03
N VAL A 645 -14.91 3.86 12.17
CA VAL A 645 -14.48 4.51 13.42
C VAL A 645 -15.62 5.39 13.92
N ARG A 646 -15.95 5.26 15.20
CA ARG A 646 -17.05 6.01 15.84
C ARG A 646 -16.53 6.85 17.00
N TYR A 647 -17.13 8.00 17.21
CA TYR A 647 -16.84 8.84 18.36
C TYR A 647 -17.66 8.37 19.57
N GLU A 648 -16.97 7.88 20.59
CA GLU A 648 -17.55 7.28 21.79
C GLU A 648 -16.86 7.85 23.03
N ALA A 649 -17.65 8.46 23.93
CA ALA A 649 -17.18 8.95 25.23
C ALA A 649 -15.90 9.82 25.16
N GLY A 650 -15.83 10.74 24.19
CA GLY A 650 -14.67 11.62 24.02
C GLY A 650 -13.53 11.05 23.17
N THR A 651 -13.70 9.85 22.59
CA THR A 651 -12.63 9.11 21.90
C THR A 651 -13.09 8.48 20.59
N TRP A 652 -12.20 8.44 19.59
CA TRP A 652 -12.47 7.77 18.31
C TRP A 652 -12.11 6.28 18.42
N THR A 653 -13.13 5.42 18.40
CA THR A 653 -12.99 3.98 18.59
C THR A 653 -13.20 3.22 17.26
N PRO A 654 -12.19 2.47 16.78
CA PRO A 654 -12.33 1.67 15.57
C PRO A 654 -13.14 0.38 15.82
N SER A 655 -13.98 0.04 14.86
CA SER A 655 -14.64 -1.28 14.77
C SER A 655 -13.64 -2.34 14.27
N PRO A 656 -13.97 -3.64 14.37
CA PRO A 656 -13.15 -4.69 13.78
C PRO A 656 -12.87 -4.45 12.28
N THR A 657 -11.63 -4.70 11.87
CA THR A 657 -11.20 -4.53 10.49
C THR A 657 -11.58 -5.72 9.61
N VAL A 658 -12.16 -5.45 8.46
CA VAL A 658 -12.47 -6.43 7.41
C VAL A 658 -11.42 -6.36 6.32
N GLY A 659 -10.75 -7.48 6.03
CA GLY A 659 -9.77 -7.60 4.95
C GLY A 659 -10.33 -8.31 3.72
N PHE A 660 -9.90 -7.93 2.51
CA PHE A 660 -10.29 -8.61 1.27
C PHE A 660 -9.33 -8.30 0.12
N THR A 661 -9.32 -9.18 -0.88
CA THR A 661 -8.70 -8.90 -2.19
C THR A 661 -9.76 -8.46 -3.21
N PRO A 662 -9.42 -7.58 -4.17
CA PRO A 662 -10.33 -7.14 -5.23
C PRO A 662 -11.08 -8.29 -5.91
N GLY A 663 -12.41 -8.25 -5.89
CA GLY A 663 -13.27 -9.21 -6.57
C GLY A 663 -13.41 -10.58 -5.90
N ALA A 664 -12.71 -10.84 -4.79
CA ALA A 664 -12.78 -12.13 -4.12
C ALA A 664 -14.15 -12.37 -3.43
N PRO A 665 -14.64 -13.62 -3.45
CA PRO A 665 -15.96 -13.96 -2.93
C PRO A 665 -16.10 -13.67 -1.43
N ASP A 666 -15.08 -14.04 -0.65
CA ASP A 666 -15.16 -14.03 0.81
C ASP A 666 -14.30 -12.93 1.40
N GLU A 667 -14.70 -12.47 2.59
CA GLU A 667 -13.80 -11.72 3.45
C GLU A 667 -12.62 -12.61 3.81
N THR A 668 -11.43 -12.01 3.82
CA THR A 668 -10.20 -12.71 4.05
C THR A 668 -9.73 -12.43 5.48
N PRO A 669 -9.44 -13.45 6.30
CA PRO A 669 -8.79 -13.22 7.58
C PRO A 669 -7.56 -12.33 7.40
N LEU A 670 -7.36 -11.34 8.27
CA LEU A 670 -6.27 -10.37 8.10
C LEU A 670 -4.90 -11.03 7.98
N THR A 671 -4.68 -12.18 8.63
CA THR A 671 -3.44 -12.96 8.53
C THR A 671 -3.13 -13.44 7.11
N PHE A 672 -4.14 -13.64 6.27
CA PHE A 672 -3.95 -14.04 4.88
C PHE A 672 -3.53 -12.87 3.98
N LEU A 673 -3.78 -11.60 4.38
CA LEU A 673 -3.24 -10.43 3.70
C LEU A 673 -1.70 -10.35 3.81
N CYS A 674 -1.12 -11.09 4.77
CA CYS A 674 0.32 -11.25 4.94
C CYS A 674 0.86 -12.56 4.34
N GLY A 675 -0.01 -13.46 3.89
CA GLY A 675 0.38 -14.68 3.20
C GLY A 675 0.98 -14.41 1.83
N ASP A 676 1.63 -15.41 1.23
CA ASP A 676 1.95 -15.32 -0.19
C ASP A 676 0.66 -15.44 -1.02
N PRO A 677 0.50 -14.64 -2.08
CA PRO A 677 -0.64 -14.76 -2.99
C PRO A 677 -0.69 -16.18 -3.59
N ALA A 678 -1.90 -16.74 -3.65
CA ALA A 678 -2.18 -18.14 -3.99
C ALA A 678 -1.99 -18.47 -5.48
#